data_AF-A0A521X9F8-F1
#
_entry.id   AF-A0A521X9F8-F1
#
_cell.length_a   1.000
_cell.length_b   1.000
_cell.length_c   1.000
_cell.angle_alpha   90.00
_cell.angle_beta   90.00
_cell.angle_gamma   90.00
#
_symmetry.space_group_name_H-M   'P 1'
#
loop_
_entity.id
_entity.type
_entity.pdbx_description
1 polymer ?
#
loop_
_entity_poly.entity_id
_entity_poly.type
_entity_poly.pdbx_seq_one_letter_code
_entity_poly.pdbx_strand_id
1 'polypeptide(L)'
;MDINEHPTVKRLHVREIGEDSKTKDIPKLQVEWLRQLAMESGADDAGLIDIDLPALDPQRSEILKHYPWTKTLLSFVVRLSREPIRSPARSVANLEFHCTGDQVDEVSRRIVLRLEASGIRAVNPAMGFPMEMYQFPHGGAWVVSHKPIAVAAGLGHMGIHRNVIHPKFGNFILLGTVLVESEVTAHDTPLDYNPCLECRLCVSACPVGAIAPDGGFNFSACFTHNYREFMGGFTDWVEQVADSKDAMDYRKRISGPETAAMWQSLSHRANYKSAYCMAVCPAGEEVIGPYLADRKAHLQNVVKPLQDKPEPVYVITGSDAEMFARRKWKNKTVKHVGNALRPRTIPGLLASMPLIFQPNQSRGLNATYHFSFTGEEKQEATIIIRDRILHIQEGLVGTADLHVTADTRTWLGFLAQERNLVWALARRKIRLKGSPQLLIAFGKCFPSAGVRHKATEILPQTSTLRREPVLYQQNDAATGKIKWHGTLAVVEIIETAREVKTFRLVNPTGGKIPFQYLPGQFLTLDIEPYGIPTRRSYTIASTPTWRDRIEITVKREEHGLVSGWLHDELRPGDSIKLLAPNGTFIFTGDDAPSIVLIGGGVGITPLMSVVRYLIDSQWPGDIHLLLSFRALGDYLFREEADSLQTHNPNLKVTVTLSSPGEDSWSGPIGRIDKAFLERTIPHIIDQRIHLCGPPPMMATVKTALSELGVPKAQIKTEAFGTIKRNPTAAPARTGTIVGCVQFQRSQINSPIFEGTTILDLADEEDVYIENACRSGPAAYVV
;
A
#
# COMPACT_ATOMS: atom_id res chain seq x y z
N MET A 1 58.60 -11.77 12.51
CA MET A 1 58.68 -11.29 13.90
C MET A 1 58.12 -12.40 14.76
N ASP A 2 58.90 -12.93 15.69
CA ASP A 2 58.43 -13.96 16.62
C ASP A 2 57.23 -13.40 17.41
N ILE A 3 56.16 -14.19 17.56
CA ILE A 3 54.96 -13.76 18.30
C ILE A 3 55.31 -13.40 19.74
N ASN A 4 56.32 -14.06 20.32
CA ASN A 4 56.81 -13.80 21.68
C ASN A 4 57.58 -12.48 21.78
N GLU A 5 58.09 -11.97 20.66
CA GLU A 5 58.79 -10.70 20.57
C GLU A 5 57.82 -9.51 20.46
N HIS A 6 56.54 -9.76 20.15
CA HIS A 6 55.55 -8.71 19.93
C HIS A 6 55.29 -7.91 21.22
N PRO A 7 55.32 -6.56 21.19
CA PRO A 7 55.21 -5.71 22.38
C PRO A 7 53.94 -5.93 23.22
N THR A 8 52.86 -6.42 22.61
CA THR A 8 51.61 -6.74 23.30
C THR A 8 51.68 -8.08 24.03
N VAL A 9 52.37 -9.08 23.46
CA VAL A 9 52.57 -10.41 24.07
C VAL A 9 53.53 -10.32 25.25
N LYS A 10 54.60 -9.53 25.12
CA LYS A 10 55.53 -9.22 26.22
C LYS A 10 54.80 -8.51 27.38
N ARG A 11 53.91 -7.55 27.09
CA ARG A 11 53.09 -6.87 28.11
C ARG A 11 52.09 -7.80 28.80
N LEU A 12 51.52 -8.77 28.08
CA LEU A 12 50.63 -9.80 28.63
C LEU A 12 51.38 -10.76 29.56
N HIS A 13 52.54 -11.28 29.15
CA HIS A 13 53.36 -12.18 29.98
C HIS A 13 53.78 -11.51 31.29
N VAL A 14 54.13 -10.22 31.29
CA VAL A 14 54.44 -9.48 32.53
C VAL A 14 53.22 -9.35 33.46
N ARG A 15 52.00 -9.36 32.90
CA ARG A 15 50.75 -9.26 33.66
C ARG A 15 50.29 -10.62 34.20
N GLU A 16 50.52 -11.71 33.45
CA GLU A 16 50.20 -13.08 33.85
C GLU A 16 51.21 -13.68 34.84
N ILE A 17 52.50 -13.27 34.82
CA ILE A 17 53.50 -13.70 35.83
C ILE A 17 53.15 -13.19 37.25
N GLY A 18 52.20 -12.26 37.39
CA GLY A 18 51.64 -11.84 38.69
C GLY A 18 50.40 -12.64 39.16
N GLU A 19 49.78 -13.45 38.31
CA GLU A 19 48.60 -14.26 38.63
C GLU A 19 48.82 -15.72 38.17
N ASP A 20 49.17 -16.58 39.13
CA ASP A 20 49.52 -17.98 38.92
C ASP A 20 48.45 -18.74 38.11
N SER A 21 48.88 -19.28 36.97
CA SER A 21 48.10 -20.10 36.03
C SER A 21 47.88 -21.49 36.61
N LYS A 22 46.79 -21.65 37.35
CA LYS A 22 46.08 -22.91 37.51
C LYS A 22 44.78 -22.80 36.72
N THR A 23 44.36 -23.88 36.08
CA THR A 23 43.00 -24.05 35.53
C THR A 23 41.99 -23.59 36.57
N LYS A 24 41.54 -22.33 36.47
CA LYS A 24 40.52 -21.76 37.35
C LYS A 24 39.23 -22.48 36.98
N ASP A 25 38.76 -23.38 37.83
CA ASP A 25 37.36 -23.77 37.86
C ASP A 25 36.56 -22.47 37.84
N ILE A 26 35.86 -22.19 36.74
CA ILE A 26 35.03 -20.99 36.65
C ILE A 26 33.94 -21.18 37.69
N PRO A 27 33.89 -20.37 38.77
CA PRO A 27 32.92 -20.57 39.84
C PRO A 27 31.51 -20.54 39.27
N LYS A 28 30.61 -21.37 39.81
CA LYS A 28 29.18 -21.28 39.45
C LYS A 28 28.68 -19.87 39.68
N LEU A 29 28.02 -19.31 38.67
CA LEU A 29 27.47 -17.96 38.75
C LEU A 29 26.23 -17.97 39.65
N GLN A 30 26.11 -16.93 40.48
CA GLN A 30 24.91 -16.72 41.29
C GLN A 30 23.75 -16.32 40.37
N VAL A 31 22.62 -17.01 40.48
CA VAL A 31 21.43 -16.78 39.63
C VAL A 31 20.91 -15.36 39.83
N GLU A 32 20.86 -14.90 41.07
CA GLU A 32 20.39 -13.56 41.44
C GLU A 32 21.25 -12.48 40.79
N TRP A 33 22.57 -12.71 40.69
CA TRP A 33 23.48 -11.77 40.03
C TRP A 33 23.24 -11.68 38.53
N LEU A 34 23.06 -12.81 37.83
CA LEU A 34 22.77 -12.81 36.39
C LEU A 34 21.40 -12.20 36.08
N ARG A 35 20.38 -12.49 36.90
CA ARG A 35 19.06 -11.88 36.76
C ARG A 35 19.16 -10.37 36.97
N GLN A 36 19.83 -9.92 38.02
CA GLN A 36 20.07 -8.50 38.28
C GLN A 36 20.84 -7.83 37.14
N LEU A 37 21.87 -8.49 36.60
CA LEU A 37 22.61 -8.01 35.43
C LEU A 37 21.71 -7.83 34.21
N ALA A 38 20.78 -8.77 33.95
CA ALA A 38 19.82 -8.64 32.87
C ALA A 38 18.88 -7.43 33.08
N MET A 39 18.35 -7.26 34.29
CA MET A 39 17.50 -6.13 34.64
C MET A 39 18.23 -4.78 34.51
N GLU A 40 19.45 -4.67 35.03
CA GLU A 40 20.30 -3.47 34.88
C GLU A 40 20.67 -3.17 33.43
N SER A 41 20.74 -4.20 32.59
CA SER A 41 21.01 -4.05 31.16
C SER A 41 19.78 -3.57 30.38
N GLY A 42 18.57 -3.72 30.94
CA GLY A 42 17.31 -3.22 30.40
C GLY A 42 16.26 -4.29 30.09
N ALA A 43 16.42 -5.52 30.58
CA ALA A 43 15.37 -6.54 30.53
C ALA A 43 14.24 -6.23 31.52
N ASP A 44 13.02 -6.70 31.21
CA ASP A 44 11.85 -6.59 32.09
C ASP A 44 11.63 -7.82 32.99
N ASP A 45 12.16 -8.97 32.57
CA ASP A 45 12.21 -10.23 33.33
C ASP A 45 13.28 -11.14 32.73
N ALA A 46 13.84 -12.06 33.52
CA ALA A 46 14.86 -13.00 33.08
C ALA A 46 14.86 -14.31 33.87
N GLY A 47 15.08 -15.40 33.13
CA GLY A 47 15.13 -16.76 33.66
C GLY A 47 16.32 -17.54 33.10
N LEU A 48 16.83 -18.49 33.88
CA LEU A 48 18.06 -19.22 33.60
C LEU A 48 17.80 -20.72 33.56
N ILE A 49 18.28 -21.38 32.51
CA ILE A 49 18.17 -22.84 32.37
C ILE A 49 19.51 -23.45 31.96
N ASP A 50 19.66 -24.72 32.29
CA ASP A 50 20.79 -25.54 31.85
C ASP A 50 20.61 -25.95 30.38
N ILE A 51 21.72 -26.02 29.63
CA ILE A 51 21.72 -26.53 28.25
C ILE A 51 21.25 -27.99 28.18
N ASP A 52 21.50 -28.78 29.22
CA ASP A 52 21.18 -30.20 29.32
C ASP A 52 19.74 -30.48 29.74
N LEU A 53 18.90 -29.44 29.88
CA LEU A 53 17.48 -29.61 30.16
C LEU A 53 16.79 -30.37 28.99
N PRO A 54 16.07 -31.49 29.25
CA PRO A 54 15.43 -32.30 28.19
C PRO A 54 14.48 -31.51 27.29
N ALA A 55 13.85 -30.45 27.81
CA ALA A 55 12.99 -29.55 27.03
C ALA A 55 13.72 -28.87 25.84
N LEU A 56 15.06 -28.85 25.86
CA LEU A 56 15.89 -28.28 24.81
C LEU A 56 16.38 -29.31 23.77
N ASP A 57 16.10 -30.60 23.94
CA ASP A 57 16.55 -31.68 23.03
C ASP A 57 16.36 -31.35 21.54
N PRO A 58 15.22 -30.76 21.09
CA PRO A 58 15.01 -30.44 19.67
C PRO A 58 15.98 -29.41 19.06
N GLN A 59 16.67 -28.61 19.89
CA GLN A 59 17.57 -27.55 19.43
C GLN A 59 18.98 -27.60 20.06
N ARG A 60 19.20 -28.41 21.11
CA ARG A 60 20.47 -28.51 21.84
C ARG A 60 21.64 -28.81 20.91
N SER A 61 21.48 -29.77 20.00
CA SER A 61 22.55 -30.16 19.08
C SER A 61 22.98 -29.02 18.15
N GLU A 62 22.04 -28.17 17.71
CA GLU A 62 22.37 -27.03 16.86
C GLU A 62 23.07 -25.93 17.68
N ILE A 63 22.62 -25.66 18.91
CA ILE A 63 23.29 -24.71 19.80
C ILE A 63 24.74 -25.13 20.06
N LEU A 64 24.96 -26.38 20.47
CA LEU A 64 26.30 -26.90 20.79
C LEU A 64 27.21 -27.06 19.56
N LYS A 65 26.64 -27.24 18.37
CA LYS A 65 27.39 -27.24 17.11
C LYS A 65 28.04 -25.89 16.84
N HIS A 66 27.36 -24.78 17.15
CA HIS A 66 27.91 -23.42 16.98
C HIS A 66 28.70 -22.96 18.22
N TYR A 67 28.25 -23.34 19.42
CA TYR A 67 28.78 -22.87 20.70
C TYR A 67 28.96 -24.03 21.69
N PRO A 68 29.96 -24.91 21.48
CA PRO A 68 30.14 -26.17 22.23
C PRO A 68 30.46 -25.99 23.72
N TRP A 69 30.83 -24.77 24.11
CA TRP A 69 31.17 -24.38 25.47
C TRP A 69 29.95 -23.90 26.27
N THR A 70 28.77 -23.77 25.65
CA THR A 70 27.55 -23.29 26.32
C THR A 70 27.16 -24.26 27.43
N LYS A 71 26.94 -23.73 28.63
CA LYS A 71 26.40 -24.48 29.78
C LYS A 71 25.08 -23.90 30.28
N THR A 72 24.95 -22.57 30.28
CA THR A 72 23.74 -21.87 30.75
C THR A 72 23.13 -21.05 29.62
N LEU A 73 21.79 -21.01 29.58
CA LEU A 73 21.01 -20.11 28.73
C LEU A 73 20.30 -19.09 29.63
N LEU A 74 20.68 -17.82 29.50
CA LEU A 74 20.00 -16.69 30.14
C LEU A 74 18.93 -16.17 29.17
N SER A 75 17.68 -16.57 29.39
CA SER A 75 16.52 -16.06 28.65
C SER A 75 16.02 -14.79 29.30
N PHE A 76 15.59 -13.81 28.52
CA PHE A 76 15.00 -12.59 29.06
C PHE A 76 13.89 -12.05 28.16
N VAL A 77 13.06 -11.18 28.73
CA VAL A 77 11.96 -10.53 28.02
C VAL A 77 12.17 -9.03 28.00
N VAL A 78 11.77 -8.40 26.89
CA VAL A 78 11.60 -6.95 26.79
C VAL A 78 10.16 -6.67 26.36
N ARG A 79 9.49 -5.77 27.07
CA ARG A 79 8.08 -5.48 26.88
C ARG A 79 7.84 -4.64 25.63
N LEU A 80 6.78 -4.98 24.91
CA LEU A 80 6.23 -4.17 23.82
C LEU A 80 5.20 -3.18 24.35
N SER A 81 5.16 -1.99 23.77
CA SER A 81 4.07 -1.04 23.91
C SER A 81 2.82 -1.62 23.26
N ARG A 82 1.74 -1.71 24.04
CA ARG A 82 0.53 -2.46 23.65
C ARG A 82 -0.26 -1.78 22.55
N GLU A 83 -0.45 -0.47 22.64
CA GLU A 83 -1.28 0.29 21.70
C GLU A 83 -0.69 0.31 20.27
N PRO A 84 0.63 0.47 20.08
CA PRO A 84 1.25 0.27 18.78
C PRO A 84 0.96 -1.11 18.17
N ILE A 85 1.06 -2.19 18.96
CA ILE A 85 0.77 -3.55 18.51
C ILE A 85 -0.72 -3.75 18.21
N ARG A 86 -1.62 -3.08 18.94
CA ARG A 86 -3.07 -3.10 18.70
C ARG A 86 -3.51 -2.31 17.48
N SER A 87 -2.64 -1.45 16.95
CA SER A 87 -2.96 -0.61 15.80
C SER A 87 -3.30 -1.44 14.55
N PRO A 88 -4.40 -1.14 13.84
CA PRO A 88 -4.66 -1.70 12.53
C PRO A 88 -3.63 -1.26 11.47
N ALA A 89 -2.93 -0.15 11.73
CA ALA A 89 -1.88 0.36 10.86
C ALA A 89 -0.61 -0.50 11.03
N ARG A 90 -0.30 -1.26 9.99
CA ARG A 90 0.84 -2.18 9.96
C ARG A 90 2.16 -1.50 10.30
N SER A 91 2.38 -0.28 9.80
CA SER A 91 3.61 0.48 10.02
C SER A 91 3.88 0.74 11.49
N VAL A 92 2.84 1.05 12.27
CA VAL A 92 2.96 1.34 13.70
C VAL A 92 3.38 0.09 14.48
N ALA A 93 2.73 -1.05 14.22
CA ALA A 93 3.09 -2.31 14.88
C ALA A 93 4.51 -2.77 14.51
N ASN A 94 4.91 -2.62 13.23
CA ASN A 94 6.26 -3.00 12.81
C ASN A 94 7.34 -2.07 13.39
N LEU A 95 7.08 -0.76 13.47
CA LEU A 95 8.00 0.16 14.14
C LEU A 95 8.25 -0.27 15.59
N GLU A 96 7.20 -0.62 16.32
CA GLU A 96 7.32 -1.12 17.70
C GLU A 96 8.14 -2.43 17.78
N PHE A 97 7.91 -3.38 16.87
CA PHE A 97 8.71 -4.59 16.79
C PHE A 97 10.19 -4.30 16.54
N HIS A 98 10.50 -3.36 15.64
CA HIS A 98 11.89 -3.01 15.30
C HIS A 98 12.58 -2.28 16.45
N CYS A 99 11.93 -1.29 17.05
CA CYS A 99 12.49 -0.54 18.18
C CYS A 99 12.73 -1.46 19.38
N THR A 100 11.78 -2.34 19.70
CA THR A 100 11.94 -3.29 20.80
C THR A 100 12.95 -4.38 20.47
N GLY A 101 13.04 -4.81 19.20
CA GLY A 101 14.08 -5.74 18.75
C GLY A 101 15.48 -5.16 18.91
N ASP A 102 15.67 -3.88 18.54
CA ASP A 102 16.93 -3.17 18.79
C ASP A 102 17.26 -3.09 20.28
N GLN A 103 16.25 -2.90 21.14
CA GLN A 103 16.44 -2.93 22.58
C GLN A 103 16.85 -4.32 23.07
N VAL A 104 16.25 -5.40 22.55
CA VAL A 104 16.66 -6.76 22.91
C VAL A 104 18.12 -7.01 22.54
N ASP A 105 18.55 -6.63 21.34
CA ASP A 105 19.94 -6.80 20.90
C ASP A 105 20.91 -5.95 21.75
N GLU A 106 20.53 -4.74 22.13
CA GLU A 106 21.33 -3.87 23.00
C GLU A 106 21.42 -4.41 24.44
N VAL A 107 20.32 -4.93 25.00
CA VAL A 107 20.31 -5.60 26.31
C VAL A 107 21.26 -6.79 26.29
N SER A 108 21.13 -7.66 25.30
CA SER A 108 22.04 -8.80 25.12
C SER A 108 23.50 -8.37 25.00
N ARG A 109 23.79 -7.33 24.21
CA ARG A 109 25.14 -6.81 24.02
C ARG A 109 25.74 -6.32 25.34
N ARG A 110 24.98 -5.60 26.17
CA ARG A 110 25.44 -5.14 27.49
C ARG A 110 25.74 -6.30 28.43
N ILE A 111 24.87 -7.31 28.46
CA ILE A 111 25.08 -8.51 29.28
C ILE A 111 26.39 -9.21 28.85
N VAL A 112 26.57 -9.44 27.54
CA VAL A 112 27.78 -10.10 27.00
C VAL A 112 29.04 -9.31 27.39
N LEU A 113 29.08 -7.99 27.16
CA LEU A 113 30.24 -7.17 27.51
C LEU A 113 30.58 -7.20 29.01
N ARG A 114 29.56 -7.29 29.88
CA ARG A 114 29.75 -7.39 31.33
C ARG A 114 30.26 -8.76 31.77
N LEU A 115 29.81 -9.83 31.11
CA LEU A 115 30.33 -11.18 31.32
C LEU A 115 31.77 -11.31 30.83
N GLU A 116 32.09 -10.77 29.64
CA GLU A 116 33.44 -10.75 29.08
C GLU A 116 34.42 -9.96 29.97
N ALA A 117 34.00 -8.81 30.50
CA ALA A 117 34.78 -8.03 31.46
C ALA A 117 35.09 -8.80 32.76
N SER A 118 34.30 -9.85 33.04
CA SER A 118 34.49 -10.75 34.18
C SER A 118 35.21 -12.05 33.80
N GLY A 119 35.73 -12.16 32.57
CA GLY A 119 36.44 -13.34 32.06
C GLY A 119 35.53 -14.51 31.67
N ILE A 120 34.22 -14.30 31.54
CA ILE A 120 33.25 -15.34 31.22
C ILE A 120 32.87 -15.21 29.74
N ARG A 121 32.98 -16.30 28.98
CA ARG A 121 32.54 -16.31 27.59
C ARG A 121 31.02 -16.30 27.51
N ALA A 122 30.50 -15.40 26.70
CA ALA A 122 29.09 -15.28 26.41
C ALA A 122 28.87 -14.85 24.96
N VAL A 123 27.72 -15.18 24.40
CA VAL A 123 27.35 -14.73 23.05
C VAL A 123 25.86 -14.43 22.97
N ASN A 124 25.51 -13.45 22.13
CA ASN A 124 24.15 -13.13 21.74
C ASN A 124 23.83 -13.67 20.34
N PRO A 125 23.08 -14.78 20.22
CA PRO A 125 22.41 -15.15 18.98
C PRO A 125 21.36 -14.09 18.60
N ALA A 126 21.23 -13.78 17.30
CA ALA A 126 20.31 -12.76 16.83
C ALA A 126 18.84 -13.05 17.23
N MET A 127 18.15 -12.06 17.82
CA MET A 127 16.77 -12.19 18.32
C MET A 127 15.77 -12.57 17.22
N GLY A 128 15.94 -12.03 16.02
CA GLY A 128 14.90 -12.11 15.00
C GLY A 128 15.35 -11.74 13.60
N PHE A 129 16.25 -12.51 13.00
CA PHE A 129 16.50 -12.50 11.56
C PHE A 129 17.25 -13.79 11.18
N PRO A 130 16.58 -14.79 10.56
CA PRO A 130 17.25 -16.04 10.22
C PRO A 130 18.29 -15.79 9.13
N MET A 131 19.57 -16.03 9.45
CA MET A 131 20.69 -15.86 8.51
C MET A 131 21.18 -17.19 7.95
N GLU A 132 20.93 -18.30 8.65
CA GLU A 132 21.31 -19.65 8.22
C GLU A 132 20.30 -20.24 7.23
N MET A 133 19.87 -19.43 6.25
CA MET A 133 18.77 -19.75 5.34
C MET A 133 19.08 -20.92 4.40
N TYR A 134 20.34 -21.29 4.22
CA TYR A 134 20.74 -22.50 3.47
C TYR A 134 20.29 -23.79 4.17
N GLN A 135 19.98 -23.74 5.47
CA GLN A 135 19.45 -24.87 6.23
C GLN A 135 17.92 -24.96 6.14
N PHE A 136 17.23 -23.88 5.78
CA PHE A 136 15.77 -23.83 5.72
C PHE A 136 15.22 -24.65 4.53
N PRO A 137 14.10 -25.39 4.66
CA PRO A 137 13.16 -25.41 5.78
C PRO A 137 13.39 -26.51 6.83
N HIS A 138 14.41 -27.36 6.68
CA HIS A 138 14.60 -28.53 7.56
C HIS A 138 15.52 -28.24 8.76
N GLY A 139 16.64 -27.56 8.55
CA GLY A 139 17.58 -27.20 9.61
C GLY A 139 17.27 -25.86 10.28
N GLY A 140 18.04 -25.54 11.32
CA GLY A 140 17.87 -24.33 12.11
C GLY A 140 18.27 -23.09 11.33
N ALA A 141 17.29 -22.42 10.69
CA ALA A 141 17.52 -21.10 10.08
C ALA A 141 17.89 -20.04 11.14
N TRP A 142 17.58 -20.34 12.41
CA TRP A 142 18.03 -19.65 13.61
C TRP A 142 18.93 -20.59 14.42
N VAL A 143 19.97 -20.04 15.03
CA VAL A 143 20.82 -20.76 15.98
C VAL A 143 20.02 -21.13 17.24
N VAL A 144 19.17 -20.23 17.71
CA VAL A 144 18.38 -20.39 18.94
C VAL A 144 16.90 -20.19 18.65
N SER A 145 16.07 -21.12 19.14
CA SER A 145 14.62 -20.95 19.22
C SER A 145 14.26 -20.42 20.60
N HIS A 146 14.12 -19.09 20.69
CA HIS A 146 13.90 -18.38 21.96
C HIS A 146 12.61 -18.78 22.70
N LYS A 147 11.53 -19.13 21.97
CA LYS A 147 10.22 -19.41 22.59
C LYS A 147 10.23 -20.66 23.50
N PRO A 148 10.71 -21.84 23.05
CA PRO A 148 10.87 -22.99 23.96
C PRO A 148 11.75 -22.72 25.17
N ILE A 149 12.83 -21.95 24.98
CA ILE A 149 13.76 -21.57 26.07
C ILE A 149 13.05 -20.69 27.11
N ALA A 150 12.31 -19.68 26.67
CA ALA A 150 11.54 -18.82 27.58
C ALA A 150 10.48 -19.59 28.37
N VAL A 151 9.81 -20.58 27.73
CA VAL A 151 8.86 -21.46 28.41
C VAL A 151 9.57 -22.33 29.46
N ALA A 152 10.71 -22.91 29.09
CA ALA A 152 11.50 -23.74 29.99
C ALA A 152 12.05 -22.94 31.18
N ALA A 153 12.40 -21.67 30.96
CA ALA A 153 12.89 -20.73 31.96
C ALA A 153 11.78 -20.07 32.80
N GLY A 154 10.52 -20.52 32.69
CA GLY A 154 9.42 -20.00 33.50
C GLY A 154 8.91 -18.62 33.10
N LEU A 155 9.37 -18.04 31.99
CA LEU A 155 8.99 -16.69 31.55
C LEU A 155 7.61 -16.62 30.87
N GLY A 156 6.93 -17.76 30.71
CA GLY A 156 5.58 -17.81 30.14
C GLY A 156 5.20 -19.18 29.62
N HIS A 157 4.02 -19.27 29.02
CA HIS A 157 3.53 -20.48 28.35
C HIS A 157 3.18 -20.19 26.89
N MET A 158 3.30 -21.19 26.02
CA MET A 158 2.86 -21.05 24.63
C MET A 158 1.33 -20.97 24.55
N GLY A 159 0.79 -19.85 24.05
CA GLY A 159 -0.63 -19.73 23.75
C GLY A 159 -1.03 -20.49 22.49
N ILE A 160 -2.33 -20.71 22.28
CA ILE A 160 -2.84 -21.38 21.05
C ILE A 160 -2.44 -20.62 19.76
N HIS A 161 -2.16 -19.32 19.86
CA HIS A 161 -1.64 -18.50 18.76
C HIS A 161 -0.12 -18.63 18.52
N ARG A 162 0.56 -19.53 19.25
CA ARG A 162 2.01 -19.80 19.13
C ARG A 162 2.94 -18.64 19.49
N ASN A 163 2.49 -17.73 20.35
CA ASN A 163 3.37 -16.77 21.05
C ASN A 163 3.42 -17.14 22.52
N VAL A 164 4.56 -16.86 23.15
CA VAL A 164 4.71 -16.99 24.60
C VAL A 164 3.85 -15.92 25.26
N ILE A 165 3.06 -16.31 26.25
CA ILE A 165 2.26 -15.43 27.09
C ILE A 165 2.94 -15.36 28.44
N HIS A 166 3.56 -14.22 28.73
CA HIS A 166 4.12 -13.91 30.04
C HIS A 166 2.99 -13.71 31.06
N PRO A 167 3.14 -14.19 32.31
CA PRO A 167 2.10 -14.08 33.34
C PRO A 167 1.73 -12.62 33.63
N LYS A 168 2.73 -11.74 33.71
CA LYS A 168 2.56 -10.29 33.92
C LYS A 168 2.23 -9.50 32.64
N PHE A 169 3.09 -9.60 31.62
CA PHE A 169 3.03 -8.72 30.43
C PHE A 169 2.16 -9.25 29.27
N GLY A 170 1.62 -10.46 29.39
CA GLY A 170 0.91 -11.11 28.29
C GLY A 170 1.83 -11.53 27.15
N ASN A 171 1.33 -11.54 25.92
CA ASN A 171 2.17 -11.80 24.75
C ASN A 171 2.81 -10.54 24.15
N PHE A 172 2.71 -9.39 24.83
CA PHE A 172 3.34 -8.13 24.42
C PHE A 172 4.81 -8.10 24.88
N ILE A 173 5.57 -9.08 24.43
CA ILE A 173 6.99 -9.26 24.75
C ILE A 173 7.78 -9.67 23.51
N LEU A 174 9.05 -9.29 23.47
CA LEU A 174 10.09 -9.93 22.66
C LEU A 174 11.07 -10.67 23.57
N LEU A 175 11.72 -11.68 23.02
CA LEU A 175 12.57 -12.61 23.75
C LEU A 175 14.00 -12.50 23.26
N GLY A 176 14.95 -12.41 24.20
CA GLY A 176 16.37 -12.60 23.94
C GLY A 176 16.91 -13.81 24.70
N THR A 177 18.03 -14.36 24.25
CA THR A 177 18.75 -15.40 24.97
C THR A 177 20.24 -15.20 24.84
N VAL A 178 20.95 -15.11 25.96
CA VAL A 178 22.42 -15.10 26.00
C VAL A 178 22.92 -16.49 26.37
N LEU A 179 23.85 -17.03 25.58
CA LEU A 179 24.51 -18.31 25.85
C LEU A 179 25.76 -18.04 26.68
N VAL A 180 25.96 -18.79 27.78
CA VAL A 180 27.01 -18.53 28.78
C VAL A 180 27.81 -19.80 29.06
N GLU A 181 29.14 -19.68 29.16
CA GLU A 181 30.07 -20.79 29.39
C GLU A 181 30.04 -21.38 30.80
N SER A 182 29.59 -20.60 31.77
CA SER A 182 29.57 -21.00 33.18
C SER A 182 28.27 -21.70 33.56
N GLU A 183 28.36 -22.63 34.52
CA GLU A 183 27.19 -23.15 35.23
C GLU A 183 26.64 -22.11 36.20
N VAL A 184 25.36 -22.23 36.55
CA VAL A 184 24.70 -21.42 37.56
C VAL A 184 24.37 -22.24 38.81
N THR A 185 24.14 -21.55 39.91
CA THR A 185 23.85 -22.14 41.23
C THR A 185 22.45 -22.74 41.35
N ALA A 186 21.49 -22.26 40.54
CA ALA A 186 20.13 -22.78 40.44
C ALA A 186 19.58 -22.53 39.03
N HIS A 187 18.46 -23.17 38.70
CA HIS A 187 17.76 -22.98 37.42
C HIS A 187 16.29 -22.70 37.67
N ASP A 188 15.69 -21.92 36.78
CA ASP A 188 14.25 -21.69 36.77
C ASP A 188 13.52 -22.88 36.14
N THR A 189 12.25 -23.03 36.51
CA THR A 189 11.38 -24.11 36.03
C THR A 189 10.19 -23.54 35.26
N PRO A 190 9.58 -24.31 34.34
CA PRO A 190 8.36 -23.90 33.66
C PRO A 190 7.25 -23.49 34.64
N LEU A 191 6.37 -22.59 34.19
CA LEU A 191 5.16 -22.26 34.94
C LEU A 191 4.30 -23.52 35.16
N ASP A 192 3.69 -23.60 36.33
CA ASP A 192 2.76 -24.68 36.72
C ASP A 192 1.34 -24.47 36.17
N TYR A 193 1.10 -23.38 35.45
CA TYR A 193 -0.17 -23.06 34.81
C TYR A 193 0.02 -22.44 33.41
N ASN A 194 -1.06 -22.43 32.61
CA ASN A 194 -1.09 -21.79 31.31
C ASN A 194 -1.80 -20.42 31.39
N PRO A 195 -1.12 -19.28 31.16
CA PRO A 195 -1.74 -17.95 31.17
C PRO A 195 -2.74 -17.71 30.03
N CYS A 196 -2.86 -18.63 29.06
CA CYS A 196 -3.86 -18.51 27.99
C CYS A 196 -5.29 -18.64 28.55
N LEU A 197 -6.12 -17.62 28.30
CA LEU A 197 -7.52 -17.59 28.78
C LEU A 197 -8.49 -18.43 27.93
N GLU A 198 -8.02 -19.07 26.86
CA GLU A 198 -8.86 -19.78 25.87
C GLU A 198 -10.04 -18.97 25.31
N CYS A 199 -9.95 -17.63 25.33
CA CYS A 199 -10.99 -16.71 24.89
C CYS A 199 -11.27 -16.74 23.37
N ARG A 200 -10.42 -17.42 22.58
CA ARG A 200 -10.49 -17.57 21.12
C ARG A 200 -10.53 -16.26 20.32
N LEU A 201 -10.13 -15.13 20.91
CA LEU A 201 -10.05 -13.85 20.18
C LEU A 201 -9.02 -13.91 19.05
N CYS A 202 -7.88 -14.58 19.25
CA CYS A 202 -6.87 -14.79 18.20
C CYS A 202 -7.39 -15.63 17.02
N VAL A 203 -8.23 -16.64 17.29
CA VAL A 203 -8.93 -17.44 16.26
C VAL A 203 -9.93 -16.55 15.49
N SER A 204 -10.66 -15.71 16.22
CA SER A 204 -11.63 -14.78 15.65
C SER A 204 -10.97 -13.72 14.77
N ALA A 205 -9.78 -13.24 15.12
CA ALA A 205 -9.07 -12.20 14.37
C ALA A 205 -8.18 -12.72 13.25
N CYS A 206 -7.73 -13.97 13.27
CA CYS A 206 -6.76 -14.50 12.30
C CYS A 206 -7.27 -14.38 10.84
N PRO A 207 -6.55 -13.68 9.93
CA PRO A 207 -7.02 -13.41 8.58
C PRO A 207 -7.06 -14.66 7.70
N VAL A 208 -6.17 -15.61 7.96
CA VAL A 208 -6.01 -16.85 7.16
C VAL A 208 -6.54 -18.11 7.85
N GLY A 209 -7.08 -17.98 9.06
CA GLY A 209 -7.59 -19.14 9.81
C GLY A 209 -6.50 -20.11 10.23
N ALA A 210 -5.28 -19.61 10.44
CA ALA A 210 -4.15 -20.44 10.85
C ALA A 210 -4.26 -20.99 12.28
N ILE A 211 -5.12 -20.40 13.12
CA ILE A 211 -5.30 -20.81 14.53
C ILE A 211 -6.67 -21.45 14.67
N ALA A 212 -6.73 -22.70 15.12
CA ALA A 212 -7.97 -23.43 15.32
C ALA A 212 -8.46 -23.33 16.79
N PRO A 213 -9.78 -23.43 17.03
CA PRO A 213 -10.36 -23.36 18.38
C PRO A 213 -9.88 -24.45 19.36
N ASP A 214 -9.39 -25.57 18.84
CA ASP A 214 -8.88 -26.74 19.56
C ASP A 214 -7.35 -26.67 19.81
N GLY A 215 -6.70 -25.55 19.45
CA GLY A 215 -5.25 -25.38 19.59
C GLY A 215 -4.43 -25.81 18.36
N GLY A 216 -5.08 -26.36 17.33
CA GLY A 216 -4.43 -26.65 16.05
C GLY A 216 -3.83 -25.39 15.40
N PHE A 217 -2.70 -25.54 14.70
CA PHE A 217 -2.04 -24.42 14.03
C PHE A 217 -1.57 -24.79 12.62
N ASN A 218 -2.06 -24.07 11.62
CA ASN A 218 -1.63 -24.21 10.23
C ASN A 218 -0.45 -23.25 9.95
N PHE A 219 0.76 -23.79 10.05
CA PHE A 219 1.99 -23.04 9.85
C PHE A 219 2.07 -22.41 8.46
N SER A 220 1.82 -23.18 7.39
CA SER A 220 1.88 -22.68 6.02
C SER A 220 0.96 -21.48 5.80
N ALA A 221 -0.28 -21.53 6.31
CA ALA A 221 -1.21 -20.41 6.21
C ALA A 221 -0.67 -19.14 6.89
N CYS A 222 -0.18 -19.27 8.13
CA CYS A 222 0.39 -18.15 8.87
C CYS A 222 1.65 -17.60 8.19
N PHE A 223 2.55 -18.50 7.77
CA PHE A 223 3.81 -18.17 7.12
C PHE A 223 3.60 -17.43 5.80
N THR A 224 2.78 -17.99 4.90
CA THR A 224 2.48 -17.41 3.58
C THR A 224 1.93 -15.98 3.68
N HIS A 225 1.04 -15.73 4.65
CA HIS A 225 0.46 -14.41 4.82
C HIS A 225 1.36 -13.47 5.61
N ASN A 226 1.81 -13.88 6.80
CA ASN A 226 2.49 -12.99 7.73
C ASN A 226 3.90 -12.61 7.26
N TYR A 227 4.59 -13.51 6.54
CA TYR A 227 5.98 -13.36 6.09
C TYR A 227 6.08 -12.98 4.60
N ARG A 228 5.02 -12.38 4.03
CA ARG A 228 4.91 -12.07 2.59
C ARG A 228 6.05 -11.19 2.04
N GLU A 229 6.70 -10.37 2.86
CA GLU A 229 7.62 -9.32 2.40
C GLU A 229 9.10 -9.55 2.78
N PHE A 230 9.50 -10.72 3.28
CA PHE A 230 10.93 -10.93 3.59
C PHE A 230 11.45 -12.37 3.49
N MET A 231 10.74 -13.40 3.98
CA MET A 231 11.20 -14.79 3.83
C MET A 231 10.76 -15.37 2.49
N GLY A 232 9.96 -16.44 2.51
CA GLY A 232 9.51 -17.12 1.30
C GLY A 232 8.74 -16.22 0.31
N GLY A 233 8.13 -15.14 0.81
CA GLY A 233 7.47 -14.16 -0.05
C GLY A 233 8.43 -13.39 -0.95
N PHE A 234 9.68 -13.14 -0.53
CA PHE A 234 10.67 -12.49 -1.40
C PHE A 234 11.06 -13.41 -2.57
N THR A 235 11.31 -14.69 -2.30
CA THR A 235 11.59 -15.69 -3.34
C THR A 235 10.45 -15.80 -4.35
N ASP A 236 9.20 -15.89 -3.87
CA ASP A 236 8.01 -15.87 -4.74
C ASP A 236 7.95 -14.61 -5.61
N TRP A 237 8.25 -13.45 -5.05
CA TRP A 237 8.23 -12.19 -5.80
C TRP A 237 9.30 -12.15 -6.90
N VAL A 238 10.54 -12.57 -6.59
CA VAL A 238 11.65 -12.66 -7.57
C VAL A 238 11.31 -13.62 -8.70
N GLU A 239 10.70 -14.75 -8.40
CA GLU A 239 10.26 -15.69 -9.43
C GLU A 239 9.14 -15.12 -10.31
N GLN A 240 8.19 -14.39 -9.73
CA GLN A 240 7.20 -13.69 -10.53
C GLN A 240 7.81 -12.63 -11.44
N VAL A 241 8.90 -11.97 -11.03
CA VAL A 241 9.68 -11.09 -11.91
C VAL A 241 10.33 -11.92 -13.04
N ALA A 242 11.01 -13.02 -12.71
CA ALA A 242 11.72 -13.86 -13.68
C ALA A 242 10.78 -14.57 -14.68
N ASP A 243 9.60 -14.99 -14.24
CA ASP A 243 8.59 -15.69 -15.06
C ASP A 243 7.70 -14.73 -15.87
N SER A 244 7.87 -13.41 -15.70
CA SER A 244 7.12 -12.41 -16.45
C SER A 244 7.73 -12.22 -17.84
N LYS A 245 6.88 -12.25 -18.87
CA LYS A 245 7.33 -12.06 -20.26
C LYS A 245 7.82 -10.64 -20.55
N ASP A 246 7.18 -9.66 -19.92
CA ASP A 246 7.40 -8.23 -20.07
C ASP A 246 6.84 -7.48 -18.85
N ALA A 247 7.03 -6.16 -18.82
CA ALA A 247 6.55 -5.31 -17.72
C ALA A 247 5.01 -5.28 -17.59
N MET A 248 4.25 -5.55 -18.65
CA MET A 248 2.79 -5.62 -18.58
C MET A 248 2.33 -6.94 -17.94
N ASP A 249 2.94 -8.06 -18.29
CA ASP A 249 2.70 -9.36 -17.65
C ASP A 249 3.04 -9.32 -16.17
N TYR A 250 4.19 -8.70 -15.81
CA TYR A 250 4.56 -8.48 -14.42
C TYR A 250 3.50 -7.68 -13.65
N ARG A 251 3.06 -6.53 -14.20
CA ARG A 251 2.04 -5.67 -13.54
C ARG A 251 0.66 -6.32 -13.42
N LYS A 252 0.35 -7.34 -14.25
CA LYS A 252 -0.85 -8.18 -14.09
C LYS A 252 -0.70 -9.22 -12.97
N ARG A 253 0.53 -9.59 -12.60
CA ARG A 253 0.83 -10.57 -11.54
C ARG A 253 1.01 -9.89 -10.19
N ILE A 254 1.82 -8.85 -10.15
CA ILE A 254 2.16 -8.05 -8.97
C ILE A 254 1.81 -6.59 -9.22
N SER A 255 1.01 -6.01 -8.34
CA SER A 255 0.64 -4.60 -8.45
C SER A 255 1.82 -3.67 -8.11
N GLY A 256 1.75 -2.42 -8.57
CA GLY A 256 2.72 -1.38 -8.19
C GLY A 256 2.87 -1.21 -6.67
N PRO A 257 1.77 -1.10 -5.89
CA PRO A 257 1.83 -1.03 -4.43
C PRO A 257 2.46 -2.27 -3.78
N GLU A 258 2.21 -3.48 -4.30
CA GLU A 258 2.88 -4.70 -3.79
C GLU A 258 4.38 -4.68 -4.04
N THR A 259 4.80 -4.20 -5.23
CA THR A 259 6.21 -4.01 -5.57
C THR A 259 6.87 -3.01 -4.60
N ALA A 260 6.24 -1.85 -4.39
CA ALA A 260 6.75 -0.82 -3.50
C ALA A 260 6.82 -1.31 -2.04
N ALA A 261 5.79 -2.02 -1.56
CA ALA A 261 5.76 -2.56 -0.20
C ALA A 261 6.82 -3.65 0.03
N MET A 262 7.11 -4.46 -0.98
CA MET A 262 8.24 -5.41 -0.97
C MET A 262 9.56 -4.66 -0.87
N TRP A 263 9.82 -3.69 -1.76
CA TRP A 263 11.04 -2.87 -1.74
C TRP A 263 11.25 -2.13 -0.41
N GLN A 264 10.21 -1.49 0.14
CA GLN A 264 10.28 -0.79 1.43
C GLN A 264 10.65 -1.74 2.57
N SER A 265 10.10 -2.96 2.56
CA SER A 265 10.43 -3.96 3.59
C SER A 265 11.87 -4.45 3.48
N LEU A 266 12.41 -4.55 2.27
CA LEU A 266 13.82 -4.90 2.07
C LEU A 266 14.77 -3.74 2.38
N SER A 267 14.34 -2.50 2.19
CA SER A 267 15.19 -1.31 2.38
C SER A 267 15.27 -0.85 3.83
N HIS A 268 14.29 -1.24 4.66
CA HIS A 268 14.30 -0.95 6.09
C HIS A 268 14.68 -2.21 6.88
N ARG A 269 13.71 -3.09 7.13
CA ARG A 269 13.83 -4.35 7.89
C ARG A 269 12.66 -5.27 7.58
N ALA A 270 12.82 -6.56 7.86
CA ALA A 270 11.78 -7.58 7.68
C ALA A 270 10.45 -7.20 8.36
N ASN A 271 9.39 -6.98 7.57
CA ASN A 271 8.09 -6.57 8.11
C ASN A 271 7.07 -7.72 8.13
N TYR A 272 6.29 -7.78 9.20
CA TYR A 272 5.16 -8.67 9.35
C TYR A 272 3.88 -8.05 8.78
N LYS A 273 3.05 -8.85 8.08
CA LYS A 273 1.74 -8.38 7.57
C LYS A 273 0.68 -8.24 8.65
N SER A 274 0.73 -9.07 9.70
CA SER A 274 -0.33 -9.13 10.71
C SER A 274 0.22 -9.45 12.10
N ALA A 275 -0.08 -8.58 13.07
CA ALA A 275 0.13 -8.83 14.50
C ALA A 275 -1.17 -9.22 15.22
N TYR A 276 -2.21 -9.67 14.49
CA TYR A 276 -3.58 -9.67 15.02
C TYR A 276 -3.77 -10.57 16.23
N CYS A 277 -3.11 -11.74 16.23
CA CYS A 277 -3.20 -12.65 17.37
C CYS A 277 -2.55 -12.09 18.64
N MET A 278 -1.54 -11.21 18.50
CA MET A 278 -0.93 -10.48 19.61
C MET A 278 -1.85 -9.35 20.07
N ALA A 279 -2.24 -8.48 19.13
CA ALA A 279 -3.10 -7.33 19.36
C ALA A 279 -4.35 -7.64 20.20
N VAL A 280 -5.08 -8.71 19.85
CA VAL A 280 -6.37 -9.04 20.49
C VAL A 280 -6.23 -9.79 21.82
N CYS A 281 -5.03 -10.25 22.17
CA CYS A 281 -4.81 -11.06 23.35
C CYS A 281 -5.01 -10.23 24.62
N PRO A 282 -5.94 -10.61 25.51
CA PRO A 282 -6.13 -9.92 26.78
C PRO A 282 -5.39 -10.60 27.93
N ALA A 283 -4.64 -11.69 27.69
CA ALA A 283 -3.94 -12.42 28.74
C ALA A 283 -2.76 -11.61 29.30
N GLY A 284 -2.48 -11.80 30.60
CA GLY A 284 -1.44 -11.09 31.35
C GLY A 284 -2.05 -10.21 32.44
N GLU A 285 -1.49 -10.23 33.65
CA GLU A 285 -1.99 -9.46 34.80
C GLU A 285 -2.14 -7.97 34.50
N GLU A 286 -1.16 -7.38 33.83
CA GLU A 286 -1.20 -5.97 33.47
C GLU A 286 -2.04 -5.68 32.20
N VAL A 287 -2.53 -6.72 31.51
CA VAL A 287 -3.22 -6.62 30.21
C VAL A 287 -4.73 -6.85 30.37
N ILE A 288 -5.11 -7.75 31.28
CA ILE A 288 -6.45 -8.33 31.35
C ILE A 288 -7.51 -7.38 31.95
N GLY A 289 -7.09 -6.40 32.73
CA GLY A 289 -7.99 -5.47 33.45
C GLY A 289 -9.09 -4.85 32.57
N PRO A 290 -8.75 -4.12 31.48
CA PRO A 290 -9.74 -3.53 30.58
C PRO A 290 -10.68 -4.55 29.93
N TYR A 291 -10.19 -5.76 29.64
CA TYR A 291 -11.01 -6.83 29.06
C TYR A 291 -12.05 -7.36 30.06
N LEU A 292 -11.68 -7.49 31.33
CA LEU A 292 -12.62 -7.90 32.38
C LEU A 292 -13.64 -6.81 32.71
N ALA A 293 -13.21 -5.54 32.66
CA ALA A 293 -14.08 -4.40 32.90
C ALA A 293 -15.16 -4.26 31.81
N ASP A 294 -14.78 -4.36 30.53
CA ASP A 294 -15.72 -4.31 29.42
C ASP A 294 -15.26 -5.15 28.21
N ARG A 295 -15.77 -6.38 28.16
CA ARG A 295 -15.52 -7.31 27.04
C ARG A 295 -16.07 -6.78 25.72
N LYS A 296 -17.19 -6.05 25.75
CA LYS A 296 -17.83 -5.51 24.54
C LYS A 296 -16.99 -4.37 23.96
N ALA A 297 -16.48 -3.48 24.81
CA ALA A 297 -15.53 -2.46 24.39
C ALA A 297 -14.25 -3.06 23.82
N HIS A 298 -13.68 -4.12 24.42
CA HIS A 298 -12.50 -4.79 23.85
C HIS A 298 -12.78 -5.37 22.45
N LEU A 299 -13.94 -6.01 22.27
CA LEU A 299 -14.37 -6.49 20.95
C LEU A 299 -14.51 -5.33 19.95
N GLN A 300 -15.13 -4.23 20.34
CA GLN A 300 -15.40 -3.10 19.47
C GLN A 300 -14.16 -2.28 19.12
N ASN A 301 -13.24 -2.10 20.07
CA ASN A 301 -12.11 -1.18 19.96
C ASN A 301 -10.82 -1.87 19.53
N VAL A 302 -10.66 -3.16 19.82
CA VAL A 302 -9.42 -3.91 19.50
C VAL A 302 -9.67 -4.95 18.42
N VAL A 303 -10.73 -5.76 18.54
CA VAL A 303 -10.93 -6.90 17.63
C VAL A 303 -11.56 -6.47 16.30
N LYS A 304 -12.66 -5.71 16.35
CA LYS A 304 -13.41 -5.29 15.16
C LYS A 304 -12.59 -4.48 14.16
N PRO A 305 -11.74 -3.51 14.57
CA PRO A 305 -10.93 -2.76 13.61
C PRO A 305 -10.00 -3.65 12.78
N LEU A 306 -9.48 -4.73 13.34
CA LEU A 306 -8.61 -5.70 12.63
C LEU A 306 -9.43 -6.60 11.69
N GLN A 307 -10.63 -7.00 12.11
CA GLN A 307 -11.57 -7.77 11.29
C GLN A 307 -12.07 -6.95 10.08
N ASP A 308 -12.45 -5.70 10.32
CA ASP A 308 -13.15 -4.83 9.37
C ASP A 308 -12.18 -4.07 8.45
N LYS A 309 -10.87 -4.11 8.72
CA LYS A 309 -9.82 -3.54 7.86
C LYS A 309 -9.80 -4.18 6.46
N PRO A 310 -9.98 -3.39 5.38
CA PRO A 310 -9.78 -3.86 4.01
C PRO A 310 -8.29 -4.07 3.72
N GLU A 311 -7.91 -5.27 3.26
CA GLU A 311 -6.52 -5.61 2.94
C GLU A 311 -6.43 -6.88 2.07
N PRO A 312 -5.32 -7.08 1.35
CA PRO A 312 -5.05 -8.34 0.68
C PRO A 312 -4.71 -9.45 1.70
N VAL A 313 -5.32 -10.62 1.51
CA VAL A 313 -5.01 -11.85 2.25
C VAL A 313 -4.33 -12.83 1.31
N TYR A 314 -3.00 -12.92 1.47
CA TYR A 314 -2.15 -13.82 0.70
C TYR A 314 -2.36 -15.28 1.08
N VAL A 315 -2.70 -16.13 0.11
CA VAL A 315 -2.96 -17.57 0.29
C VAL A 315 -2.39 -18.38 -0.87
N ILE A 316 -2.14 -19.66 -0.62
CA ILE A 316 -1.84 -20.63 -1.69
C ILE A 316 -3.17 -21.07 -2.32
N THR A 317 -3.21 -21.18 -3.65
CA THR A 317 -4.39 -21.65 -4.38
C THR A 317 -4.79 -23.05 -3.94
N GLY A 318 -6.08 -23.24 -3.64
CA GLY A 318 -6.62 -24.52 -3.18
C GLY A 318 -6.29 -24.88 -1.73
N SER A 319 -5.71 -23.95 -0.96
CA SER A 319 -5.43 -24.17 0.46
C SER A 319 -6.68 -24.00 1.35
N ASP A 320 -6.60 -24.51 2.57
CA ASP A 320 -7.62 -24.26 3.60
C ASP A 320 -7.75 -22.77 3.93
N ALA A 321 -6.63 -22.04 3.89
CA ALA A 321 -6.58 -20.60 4.10
C ALA A 321 -7.40 -19.83 3.06
N GLU A 322 -7.35 -20.25 1.78
CA GLU A 322 -8.17 -19.64 0.73
C GLU A 322 -9.66 -19.81 1.02
N MET A 323 -10.11 -21.03 1.29
CA MET A 323 -11.53 -21.32 1.57
C MET A 323 -12.00 -20.55 2.81
N PHE A 324 -11.16 -20.52 3.85
CA PHE A 324 -11.43 -19.77 5.06
C PHE A 324 -11.59 -18.28 4.78
N ALA A 325 -10.62 -17.67 4.08
CA ALA A 325 -10.61 -16.24 3.85
C ALA A 325 -11.81 -15.79 3.01
N ARG A 326 -12.14 -16.51 1.93
CA ARG A 326 -13.32 -16.24 1.10
C ARG A 326 -14.64 -16.35 1.85
N ARG A 327 -14.75 -17.34 2.75
CA ARG A 327 -15.97 -17.57 3.53
C ARG A 327 -16.13 -16.55 4.65
N LYS A 328 -15.04 -16.21 5.34
CA LYS A 328 -15.09 -15.41 6.58
C LYS A 328 -15.14 -13.91 6.30
N TRP A 329 -14.41 -13.44 5.29
CA TRP A 329 -14.20 -12.01 5.08
C TRP A 329 -14.90 -11.51 3.83
N LYS A 330 -15.72 -10.47 4.00
CA LYS A 330 -16.39 -9.77 2.88
C LYS A 330 -15.58 -8.59 2.36
N ASN A 331 -14.74 -8.02 3.21
CA ASN A 331 -13.98 -6.80 3.05
C ASN A 331 -12.48 -7.04 2.77
N LYS A 332 -12.02 -8.28 2.82
CA LYS A 332 -10.62 -8.65 2.56
C LYS A 332 -10.53 -9.36 1.22
N THR A 333 -9.51 -9.02 0.44
CA THR A 333 -9.35 -9.53 -0.93
C THR A 333 -8.36 -10.68 -0.93
N VAL A 334 -8.76 -11.86 -1.37
CA VAL A 334 -7.85 -13.00 -1.51
C VAL A 334 -6.85 -12.74 -2.63
N LYS A 335 -5.55 -12.87 -2.34
CA LYS A 335 -4.45 -12.76 -3.30
C LYS A 335 -3.68 -14.08 -3.33
N HIS A 336 -3.59 -14.70 -4.49
CA HIS A 336 -2.84 -15.95 -4.64
C HIS A 336 -1.34 -15.69 -4.75
N VAL A 337 -0.55 -16.53 -4.08
CA VAL A 337 0.92 -16.51 -4.11
C VAL A 337 1.50 -17.92 -4.22
N GLY A 338 2.78 -17.99 -4.57
CA GLY A 338 3.59 -19.19 -4.60
C GLY A 338 3.70 -19.89 -3.23
N ASN A 339 3.98 -21.19 -3.26
CA ASN A 339 4.49 -21.89 -2.08
C ASN A 339 6.02 -21.79 -2.08
N ALA A 340 6.54 -21.11 -1.07
CA ALA A 340 7.97 -20.87 -0.91
C ALA A 340 8.71 -21.95 -0.10
N LEU A 341 7.98 -22.92 0.47
CA LEU A 341 8.56 -24.07 1.14
C LEU A 341 8.88 -25.14 0.10
N ARG A 342 10.12 -25.12 -0.41
CA ARG A 342 10.58 -26.05 -1.45
C ARG A 342 11.67 -26.98 -0.91
N PRO A 343 11.32 -28.21 -0.53
CA PRO A 343 12.32 -29.17 -0.09
C PRO A 343 13.26 -29.53 -1.25
N ARG A 344 14.56 -29.58 -0.96
CA ARG A 344 15.62 -30.00 -1.90
C ARG A 344 16.15 -31.42 -1.64
N THR A 345 15.66 -32.06 -0.58
CA THR A 345 16.00 -33.43 -0.16
C THR A 345 14.74 -34.18 0.27
N ILE A 346 14.75 -35.51 0.27
CA ILE A 346 13.62 -36.33 0.74
C ILE A 346 13.39 -36.18 2.25
N PRO A 347 14.42 -36.19 3.13
CA PRO A 347 14.21 -35.88 4.55
C PRO A 347 13.56 -34.51 4.75
N GLY A 348 14.00 -33.49 4.00
CA GLY A 348 13.42 -32.15 4.05
C GLY A 348 11.96 -32.12 3.56
N LEU A 349 11.63 -32.91 2.54
CA LEU A 349 10.26 -33.09 2.08
C LEU A 349 9.39 -33.65 3.20
N LEU A 350 9.76 -34.80 3.77
CA LEU A 350 8.99 -35.47 4.82
C LEU A 350 8.86 -34.59 6.08
N ALA A 351 9.93 -33.90 6.48
CA ALA A 351 9.91 -32.97 7.61
C ALA A 351 9.01 -31.75 7.36
N SER A 352 8.91 -31.28 6.11
CA SER A 352 8.07 -30.12 5.76
C SER A 352 6.58 -30.47 5.62
N MET A 353 6.22 -31.73 5.33
CA MET A 353 4.84 -32.14 5.06
C MET A 353 3.85 -31.77 6.17
N PRO A 354 4.12 -31.99 7.48
CA PRO A 354 3.24 -31.53 8.55
C PRO A 354 3.00 -30.02 8.57
N LEU A 355 3.97 -29.22 8.08
CA LEU A 355 3.88 -27.76 8.06
C LEU A 355 2.98 -27.23 6.93
N ILE A 356 2.86 -27.99 5.83
CA ILE A 356 2.12 -27.60 4.62
C ILE A 356 0.82 -28.39 4.40
N PHE A 357 0.56 -29.40 5.21
CA PHE A 357 -0.65 -30.23 5.13
C PHE A 357 -1.93 -29.38 5.27
N GLN A 358 -2.95 -29.72 4.48
CA GLN A 358 -4.26 -29.06 4.48
C GLN A 358 -5.35 -30.02 4.99
N PRO A 359 -5.66 -29.98 6.30
CA PRO A 359 -6.61 -30.90 6.92
C PRO A 359 -7.98 -30.92 6.23
N ASN A 360 -8.55 -29.78 5.84
CA ASN A 360 -9.88 -29.77 5.25
C ASN A 360 -9.89 -30.27 3.80
N GLN A 361 -8.79 -30.15 3.06
CA GLN A 361 -8.63 -30.78 1.74
C GLN A 361 -8.61 -32.32 1.82
N SER A 362 -8.18 -32.88 2.95
CA SER A 362 -8.19 -34.32 3.19
C SER A 362 -9.54 -34.87 3.69
N ARG A 363 -10.60 -34.05 3.74
CA ARG A 363 -11.91 -34.51 4.22
C ARG A 363 -12.43 -35.67 3.37
N GLY A 364 -12.73 -36.79 4.02
CA GLY A 364 -13.20 -38.01 3.36
C GLY A 364 -12.10 -38.88 2.75
N LEU A 365 -10.83 -38.50 2.90
CA LEU A 365 -9.68 -39.31 2.52
C LEU A 365 -9.24 -40.18 3.70
N ASN A 366 -9.28 -41.49 3.50
CA ASN A 366 -8.74 -42.48 4.42
C ASN A 366 -7.83 -43.42 3.62
N ALA A 367 -6.54 -43.12 3.58
CA ALA A 367 -5.59 -43.84 2.73
C ALA A 367 -4.18 -43.91 3.33
N THR A 368 -3.50 -45.01 3.03
CA THR A 368 -2.11 -45.31 3.35
C THR A 368 -1.29 -45.25 2.05
N TYR A 369 -0.30 -44.38 2.04
CA TYR A 369 0.60 -44.16 0.91
C TYR A 369 1.98 -44.68 1.24
N HIS A 370 2.51 -45.57 0.39
CA HIS A 370 3.91 -45.95 0.44
C HIS A 370 4.69 -45.15 -0.59
N PHE A 371 5.82 -44.60 -0.18
CA PHE A 371 6.78 -43.95 -1.06
C PHE A 371 8.11 -44.67 -0.97
N SER A 372 8.61 -45.16 -2.10
CA SER A 372 9.98 -45.67 -2.23
C SER A 372 10.76 -44.73 -3.16
N PHE A 373 11.64 -43.93 -2.55
CA PHE A 373 12.53 -43.03 -3.27
C PHE A 373 13.81 -43.75 -3.68
N THR A 374 14.26 -43.51 -4.91
CA THR A 374 15.37 -44.21 -5.56
C THR A 374 16.35 -43.22 -6.19
N GLY A 375 17.56 -43.66 -6.55
CA GLY A 375 18.57 -42.79 -7.17
C GLY A 375 19.54 -42.24 -6.13
N GLU A 376 19.78 -40.92 -6.17
CA GLU A 376 20.77 -40.20 -5.35
C GLU A 376 20.49 -40.27 -3.84
N GLU A 377 19.21 -40.21 -3.44
CA GLU A 377 18.77 -40.48 -2.07
C GLU A 377 17.81 -41.66 -2.10
N LYS A 378 18.07 -42.69 -1.29
CA LYS A 378 17.19 -43.83 -1.12
C LYS A 378 16.54 -43.75 0.24
N GLN A 379 15.22 -43.63 0.26
CA GLN A 379 14.45 -43.58 1.49
C GLN A 379 13.07 -44.15 1.23
N GLU A 380 12.53 -44.83 2.23
CA GLU A 380 11.17 -45.32 2.21
C GLU A 380 10.36 -44.63 3.30
N ALA A 381 9.12 -44.30 2.98
CA ALA A 381 8.23 -43.64 3.91
C ALA A 381 6.79 -44.11 3.74
N THR A 382 6.11 -44.23 4.86
CA THR A 382 4.67 -44.49 4.94
C THR A 382 3.97 -43.22 5.38
N ILE A 383 3.02 -42.76 4.57
CA ILE A 383 2.23 -41.57 4.83
C ILE A 383 0.77 -42.00 4.97
N ILE A 384 0.18 -41.75 6.13
CA ILE A 384 -1.21 -42.12 6.42
C ILE A 384 -2.00 -40.84 6.57
N ILE A 385 -3.08 -40.70 5.80
CA ILE A 385 -4.05 -39.61 5.94
C ILE A 385 -5.39 -40.23 6.32
N ARG A 386 -5.86 -39.95 7.53
CA ARG A 386 -7.16 -40.39 8.05
C ARG A 386 -7.76 -39.32 8.94
N ASP A 387 -9.06 -39.12 8.84
CA ASP A 387 -9.81 -38.18 9.68
C ASP A 387 -9.22 -36.75 9.76
N ARG A 388 -8.57 -36.33 8.68
CA ARG A 388 -7.85 -35.03 8.57
C ARG A 388 -6.58 -34.93 9.40
N ILE A 389 -5.98 -36.06 9.74
CA ILE A 389 -4.71 -36.19 10.45
C ILE A 389 -3.70 -36.82 9.50
N LEU A 390 -2.48 -36.28 9.51
CA LEU A 390 -1.34 -36.78 8.77
C LEU A 390 -0.40 -37.50 9.73
N HIS A 391 -0.08 -38.75 9.43
CA HIS A 391 1.00 -39.49 10.09
C HIS A 391 2.07 -39.85 9.06
N ILE A 392 3.34 -39.70 9.45
CA ILE A 392 4.49 -40.04 8.62
C ILE A 392 5.34 -41.00 9.44
N GLN A 393 5.72 -42.12 8.82
CA GLN A 393 6.58 -43.13 9.40
C GLN A 393 7.71 -43.46 8.43
N GLU A 394 8.89 -43.74 8.98
CA GLU A 394 10.00 -44.25 8.20
C GLU A 394 9.75 -45.72 7.81
N GLY A 395 10.13 -46.10 6.59
CA GLY A 395 9.92 -47.44 6.05
C GLY A 395 8.52 -47.67 5.48
N LEU A 396 8.31 -48.87 4.94
CA LEU A 396 7.03 -49.33 4.40
C LEU A 396 6.27 -50.15 5.46
N VAL A 397 5.37 -49.49 6.18
CA VAL A 397 4.61 -50.06 7.30
C VAL A 397 3.18 -50.35 6.85
N GLY A 398 2.71 -51.56 7.15
CA GLY A 398 1.34 -51.98 6.82
C GLY A 398 1.08 -52.16 5.33
N THR A 399 -0.20 -52.09 4.93
CA THR A 399 -0.63 -52.24 3.53
C THR A 399 -0.95 -50.88 2.91
N ALA A 400 -0.31 -50.55 1.80
CA ALA A 400 -0.62 -49.32 1.06
C ALA A 400 -1.84 -49.45 0.14
N ASP A 401 -2.66 -48.41 0.15
CA ASP A 401 -3.70 -48.16 -0.85
C ASP A 401 -3.11 -47.61 -2.16
N LEU A 402 -1.97 -46.93 -2.06
CA LEU A 402 -1.15 -46.48 -3.19
C LEU A 402 0.34 -46.56 -2.86
N HIS A 403 1.10 -47.24 -3.72
CA HIS A 403 2.57 -47.25 -3.67
C HIS A 403 3.14 -46.44 -4.83
N VAL A 404 3.93 -45.42 -4.49
CA VAL A 404 4.67 -44.57 -5.41
C VAL A 404 6.15 -44.93 -5.34
N THR A 405 6.72 -45.35 -6.46
CA THR A 405 8.18 -45.47 -6.60
C THR A 405 8.68 -44.32 -7.45
N ALA A 406 9.62 -43.52 -6.96
CA ALA A 406 10.10 -42.34 -7.69
C ALA A 406 11.61 -42.17 -7.59
N ASP A 407 12.25 -41.81 -8.70
CA ASP A 407 13.61 -41.26 -8.71
C ASP A 407 13.62 -39.91 -8.00
N THR A 408 14.46 -39.76 -6.97
CA THR A 408 14.48 -38.61 -6.06
C THR A 408 14.59 -37.28 -6.81
N ARG A 409 15.57 -37.14 -7.71
CA ARG A 409 15.78 -35.91 -8.48
C ARG A 409 14.60 -35.60 -9.39
N THR A 410 13.95 -36.62 -9.93
CA THR A 410 12.74 -36.45 -10.76
C THR A 410 11.53 -36.07 -9.92
N TRP A 411 11.36 -36.65 -8.74
CA TRP A 411 10.27 -36.34 -7.82
C TRP A 411 10.37 -34.92 -7.27
N LEU A 412 11.53 -34.55 -6.73
CA LEU A 412 11.78 -33.20 -6.22
C LEU A 412 11.67 -32.15 -7.32
N GLY A 413 12.23 -32.44 -8.52
CA GLY A 413 12.07 -31.58 -9.68
C GLY A 413 10.61 -31.46 -10.16
N PHE A 414 9.78 -32.49 -9.99
CA PHE A 414 8.35 -32.40 -10.26
C PHE A 414 7.63 -31.51 -9.23
N LEU A 415 7.90 -31.68 -7.93
CA LEU A 415 7.34 -30.84 -6.87
C LEU A 415 7.77 -29.37 -7.00
N ALA A 416 9.02 -29.14 -7.44
CA ALA A 416 9.55 -27.82 -7.78
C ALA A 416 9.10 -27.31 -9.17
N GLN A 417 8.32 -28.10 -9.91
CA GLN A 417 7.81 -27.80 -11.26
C GLN A 417 8.89 -27.58 -12.34
N GLU A 418 10.12 -27.96 -12.04
CA GLU A 418 11.25 -28.03 -12.98
C GLU A 418 11.08 -29.20 -13.96
N ARG A 419 10.21 -30.18 -13.67
CA ARG A 419 9.99 -31.39 -14.47
C ARG A 419 8.52 -31.74 -14.64
N ASN A 420 8.17 -32.25 -15.82
CA ASN A 420 6.80 -32.66 -16.15
C ASN A 420 6.52 -34.11 -15.72
N LEU A 421 5.43 -34.31 -14.96
CA LEU A 421 5.00 -35.62 -14.44
C LEU A 421 4.72 -36.66 -15.52
N VAL A 422 4.12 -36.25 -16.64
CA VAL A 422 3.76 -37.14 -17.77
C VAL A 422 5.03 -37.72 -18.39
N TRP A 423 6.05 -36.89 -18.58
CA TRP A 423 7.35 -37.32 -19.09
C TRP A 423 8.12 -38.19 -18.10
N ALA A 424 7.96 -37.96 -16.79
CA ALA A 424 8.57 -38.78 -15.74
C ALA A 424 7.94 -40.19 -15.67
N LEU A 425 6.61 -40.29 -15.81
CA LEU A 425 5.88 -41.56 -15.92
C LEU A 425 6.27 -42.31 -17.20
N ALA A 426 6.31 -41.61 -18.35
CA ALA A 426 6.68 -42.20 -19.64
C ALA A 426 8.11 -42.78 -19.64
N ARG A 427 9.06 -42.12 -18.95
CA ARG A 427 10.45 -42.60 -18.78
C ARG A 427 10.61 -43.63 -17.65
N ARG A 428 9.51 -44.11 -17.06
CA ARG A 428 9.48 -45.06 -15.92
C ARG A 428 10.29 -44.63 -14.70
N LYS A 429 10.54 -43.32 -14.55
CA LYS A 429 11.22 -42.71 -13.39
C LYS A 429 10.27 -42.47 -12.22
N ILE A 430 8.96 -42.50 -12.49
CA ILE A 430 7.90 -42.59 -11.48
C ILE A 430 7.04 -43.80 -11.86
N ARG A 431 6.71 -44.65 -10.89
CA ARG A 431 5.82 -45.80 -11.04
C ARG A 431 4.77 -45.76 -9.95
N LEU A 432 3.53 -46.10 -10.32
CA LEU A 432 2.39 -46.10 -9.42
C LEU A 432 1.80 -47.51 -9.38
N LYS A 433 1.55 -48.03 -8.18
CA LYS A 433 0.80 -49.27 -7.95
C LYS A 433 -0.37 -48.95 -7.04
N GLY A 434 -1.58 -48.91 -7.60
CA GLY A 434 -2.80 -48.46 -6.92
C GLY A 434 -3.59 -47.47 -7.78
N SER A 435 -4.63 -46.86 -7.22
CA SER A 435 -5.49 -45.92 -7.94
C SER A 435 -4.81 -44.56 -8.16
N PRO A 436 -4.68 -44.06 -9.41
CA PRO A 436 -4.17 -42.71 -9.67
C PRO A 436 -5.02 -41.59 -9.04
N GLN A 437 -6.30 -41.85 -8.75
CA GLN A 437 -7.17 -40.88 -8.07
C GLN A 437 -6.68 -40.59 -6.65
N LEU A 438 -6.07 -41.57 -5.97
CA LEU A 438 -5.48 -41.38 -4.64
C LEU A 438 -4.26 -40.46 -4.69
N LEU A 439 -3.49 -40.46 -5.79
CA LEU A 439 -2.37 -39.53 -5.98
C LEU A 439 -2.87 -38.09 -6.18
N ILE A 440 -3.98 -37.91 -6.90
CA ILE A 440 -4.62 -36.60 -7.06
C ILE A 440 -5.17 -36.11 -5.71
N ALA A 441 -5.85 -36.99 -4.95
CA ALA A 441 -6.35 -36.67 -3.61
C ALA A 441 -5.20 -36.31 -2.65
N PHE A 442 -4.09 -37.04 -2.71
CA PHE A 442 -2.86 -36.71 -1.98
C PHE A 442 -2.34 -35.32 -2.37
N GLY A 443 -2.23 -35.02 -3.66
CA GLY A 443 -1.78 -33.71 -4.15
C GLY A 443 -2.64 -32.53 -3.67
N LYS A 444 -3.96 -32.72 -3.53
CA LYS A 444 -4.85 -31.68 -2.96
C LYS A 444 -4.55 -31.38 -1.49
N CYS A 445 -4.05 -32.35 -0.73
CA CYS A 445 -3.65 -32.17 0.67
C CYS A 445 -2.37 -31.34 0.83
N PHE A 446 -1.59 -31.18 -0.26
CA PHE A 446 -0.31 -30.49 -0.30
C PHE A 446 -0.24 -29.56 -1.52
N PRO A 447 -1.06 -28.48 -1.56
CA PRO A 447 -1.12 -27.61 -2.71
C PRO A 447 0.25 -26.95 -2.96
N SER A 448 0.89 -27.31 -4.07
CA SER A 448 2.05 -26.62 -4.62
C SER A 448 1.55 -25.56 -5.59
N ALA A 449 1.76 -24.28 -5.31
CA ALA A 449 1.37 -23.24 -6.25
C ALA A 449 2.13 -23.43 -7.57
N GLY A 450 1.38 -23.65 -8.65
CA GLY A 450 1.87 -23.51 -10.02
C GLY A 450 2.08 -22.06 -10.35
N VAL A 451 3.27 -21.64 -10.80
CA VAL A 451 3.37 -20.37 -11.54
C VAL A 451 2.81 -20.57 -12.94
N ARG A 452 1.49 -20.69 -12.98
CA ARG A 452 0.66 -20.05 -13.99
C ARG A 452 -0.42 -19.35 -13.19
N HIS A 453 -0.03 -18.27 -12.51
CA HIS A 453 -1.02 -17.29 -12.10
C HIS A 453 -1.79 -16.94 -13.38
N LYS A 454 -3.03 -17.43 -13.50
CA LYS A 454 -3.99 -16.80 -14.40
C LYS A 454 -3.94 -15.31 -14.06
N ALA A 455 -3.88 -14.46 -15.08
CA ALA A 455 -3.83 -13.02 -14.93
C ALA A 455 -4.61 -12.63 -13.68
N THR A 456 -3.94 -12.06 -12.67
CA THR A 456 -4.70 -11.52 -11.54
C THR A 456 -5.70 -10.61 -12.21
N GLU A 457 -6.99 -10.84 -11.95
CA GLU A 457 -7.96 -9.83 -12.30
C GLU A 457 -7.39 -8.54 -11.73
N ILE A 458 -7.04 -7.60 -12.61
CA ILE A 458 -6.84 -6.22 -12.19
C ILE A 458 -8.26 -5.82 -11.79
N LEU A 459 -8.66 -6.23 -10.59
CA LEU A 459 -9.78 -5.63 -9.91
C LEU A 459 -9.36 -4.17 -9.89
N PRO A 460 -10.05 -3.27 -10.61
CA PRO A 460 -9.82 -1.86 -10.40
C PRO A 460 -9.94 -1.69 -8.89
N GLN A 461 -8.82 -1.38 -8.25
CA GLN A 461 -8.86 -1.08 -6.83
C GLN A 461 -9.75 0.15 -6.77
N THR A 462 -10.99 -0.05 -6.32
CA THR A 462 -11.69 1.05 -5.67
C THR A 462 -10.74 1.46 -4.56
N SER A 463 -10.12 2.62 -4.75
CA SER A 463 -9.07 3.10 -3.88
C SER A 463 -9.45 2.83 -2.42
N THR A 464 -8.66 2.01 -1.72
CA THR A 464 -8.78 1.79 -0.28
C THR A 464 -8.07 2.88 0.51
N LEU A 465 -7.60 3.95 -0.16
CA LEU A 465 -7.83 5.23 0.45
C LEU A 465 -9.33 5.26 0.72
N ARG A 466 -9.70 5.01 1.99
CA ARG A 466 -10.50 6.05 2.62
C ARG A 466 -9.74 7.32 2.28
N ARG A 467 -10.17 7.98 1.19
CA ARG A 467 -10.28 9.41 1.23
C ARG A 467 -10.81 9.63 2.65
N GLU A 468 -9.99 10.16 3.56
CA GLU A 468 -10.54 11.13 4.50
C GLU A 468 -11.64 11.79 3.72
N PRO A 469 -12.93 11.66 4.12
CA PRO A 469 -14.06 11.98 3.25
C PRO A 469 -13.62 13.18 2.49
N VAL A 470 -13.40 13.02 1.16
CA VAL A 470 -12.56 14.01 0.48
C VAL A 470 -13.15 15.32 0.88
N LEU A 471 -12.32 16.26 1.27
CA LEU A 471 -12.82 17.53 1.75
C LEU A 471 -13.72 18.23 0.68
N TYR A 472 -14.03 17.62 -0.48
CA TYR A 472 -15.33 17.70 -1.15
C TYR A 472 -16.49 17.23 -0.25
N GLN A 473 -16.78 17.96 0.83
CA GLN A 473 -18.10 17.90 1.46
C GLN A 473 -19.15 18.11 0.37
N GLN A 474 -20.17 17.24 0.37
CA GLN A 474 -21.46 17.55 -0.23
C GLN A 474 -21.91 18.90 0.36
N ASN A 475 -21.87 19.96 -0.44
CA ASN A 475 -22.10 21.32 0.04
C ASN A 475 -23.57 21.75 0.00
N ASP A 476 -24.45 20.95 -0.61
CA ASP A 476 -25.89 21.19 -0.61
C ASP A 476 -26.62 19.97 -0.03
N ALA A 477 -27.12 20.13 1.20
CA ALA A 477 -27.87 19.11 1.91
C ALA A 477 -29.25 18.83 1.29
N ALA A 478 -29.77 19.71 0.41
CA ALA A 478 -31.09 19.57 -0.18
C ALA A 478 -31.11 18.73 -1.48
N THR A 479 -30.02 18.75 -2.26
CA THR A 479 -30.04 18.22 -3.64
C THR A 479 -29.10 17.04 -3.91
N GLY A 480 -28.18 16.72 -3.00
CA GLY A 480 -27.27 15.58 -3.13
C GLY A 480 -26.26 15.69 -4.30
N LYS A 481 -26.16 16.84 -4.96
CA LYS A 481 -25.18 17.12 -6.01
C LYS A 481 -23.97 17.90 -5.46
N ILE A 482 -22.82 17.74 -6.11
CA ILE A 482 -21.53 18.38 -5.75
C ILE A 482 -21.54 19.84 -6.25
N LYS A 483 -22.39 20.72 -5.71
CA LYS A 483 -22.39 22.15 -6.07
C LYS A 483 -22.72 22.99 -4.85
N TRP A 484 -21.78 23.85 -4.45
CA TRP A 484 -22.05 24.92 -3.51
C TRP A 484 -22.69 26.09 -4.25
N HIS A 485 -23.72 26.67 -3.64
CA HIS A 485 -24.35 27.89 -4.10
C HIS A 485 -24.33 28.90 -2.96
N GLY A 486 -23.70 30.04 -3.16
CA GLY A 486 -23.65 31.09 -2.16
C GLY A 486 -22.87 32.30 -2.64
N THR A 487 -22.42 33.10 -1.69
CA THR A 487 -21.84 34.42 -1.95
C THR A 487 -20.36 34.47 -1.54
N LEU A 488 -19.50 35.00 -2.40
CA LEU A 488 -18.12 35.37 -2.08
C LEU A 488 -17.93 36.89 -2.16
N ALA A 489 -17.02 37.45 -1.37
CA ALA A 489 -16.68 38.86 -1.39
C ALA A 489 -15.45 39.12 -2.26
N VAL A 490 -15.48 40.15 -3.09
CA VAL A 490 -14.33 40.62 -3.86
C VAL A 490 -13.45 41.44 -2.93
N VAL A 491 -12.21 41.02 -2.72
CA VAL A 491 -11.27 41.77 -1.86
C VAL A 491 -10.25 42.56 -2.66
N GLU A 492 -10.04 42.19 -3.92
CA GLU A 492 -9.04 42.82 -4.76
C GLU A 492 -9.38 42.65 -6.25
N ILE A 493 -9.07 43.67 -7.03
CA ILE A 493 -9.17 43.67 -8.49
C ILE A 493 -7.81 44.09 -9.04
N ILE A 494 -7.18 43.21 -9.81
CA ILE A 494 -5.81 43.36 -10.31
C ILE A 494 -5.87 43.54 -11.83
N GLU A 495 -5.36 44.66 -12.33
CA GLU A 495 -5.16 44.88 -13.78
C GLU A 495 -4.08 43.91 -14.28
N THR A 496 -4.48 42.88 -15.02
CA THR A 496 -3.59 41.75 -15.38
C THR A 496 -2.94 41.95 -16.75
N ALA A 497 -3.68 42.53 -17.69
CA ALA A 497 -3.18 42.98 -19.00
C ALA A 497 -4.21 43.94 -19.61
N ARG A 498 -3.96 44.40 -20.84
CA ARG A 498 -4.93 45.21 -21.59
C ARG A 498 -6.29 44.50 -21.66
N GLU A 499 -7.33 45.17 -21.18
CA GLU A 499 -8.71 44.66 -21.16
C GLU A 499 -8.91 43.35 -20.36
N VAL A 500 -8.00 43.01 -19.44
CA VAL A 500 -8.10 41.80 -18.61
C VAL A 500 -7.83 42.13 -17.15
N LYS A 501 -8.78 41.77 -16.28
CA LYS A 501 -8.68 41.94 -14.82
C LYS A 501 -8.78 40.60 -14.11
N THR A 502 -8.06 40.46 -13.00
CA THR A 502 -8.19 39.34 -12.07
C THR A 502 -8.93 39.79 -10.83
N PHE A 503 -9.98 39.05 -10.47
CA PHE A 503 -10.84 39.32 -9.32
C PHE A 503 -10.55 38.28 -8.25
N ARG A 504 -10.06 38.74 -7.09
CA ARG A 504 -9.77 37.89 -5.94
C ARG A 504 -10.99 37.85 -5.02
N LEU A 505 -11.49 36.64 -4.79
CA LEU A 505 -12.70 36.37 -4.04
C LEU A 505 -12.36 35.59 -2.77
N VAL A 506 -12.97 35.96 -1.65
CA VAL A 506 -12.84 35.28 -0.35
C VAL A 506 -14.21 34.95 0.23
N ASN A 507 -14.22 34.09 1.25
CA ASN A 507 -15.40 33.90 2.07
C ASN A 507 -15.72 35.21 2.82
N PRO A 508 -16.94 35.79 2.72
CA PRO A 508 -17.29 37.03 3.40
C PRO A 508 -17.14 36.96 4.93
N THR A 509 -17.22 35.76 5.50
CA THR A 509 -17.05 35.49 6.93
C THR A 509 -15.58 35.24 7.34
N GLY A 510 -14.64 35.37 6.39
CA GLY A 510 -13.24 35.02 6.57
C GLY A 510 -12.99 33.50 6.55
N GLY A 511 -11.72 33.12 6.67
CA GLY A 511 -11.33 31.71 6.68
C GLY A 511 -11.36 31.07 5.29
N LYS A 512 -11.72 29.78 5.23
CA LYS A 512 -11.60 29.00 3.99
C LYS A 512 -12.76 29.29 3.03
N ILE A 513 -12.48 29.22 1.72
CA ILE A 513 -13.53 29.12 0.69
C ILE A 513 -14.42 27.90 0.97
N PRO A 514 -15.75 28.04 0.83
CA PRO A 514 -16.73 27.06 1.30
C PRO A 514 -16.88 25.84 0.38
N PHE A 515 -16.00 25.68 -0.60
CA PHE A 515 -15.93 24.52 -1.48
C PHE A 515 -14.47 24.13 -1.75
N GLN A 516 -14.27 22.99 -2.40
CA GLN A 516 -12.98 22.70 -3.02
C GLN A 516 -13.19 22.45 -4.51
N TYR A 517 -12.12 22.57 -5.26
CA TYR A 517 -12.12 22.40 -6.70
C TYR A 517 -10.82 21.72 -7.14
N LEU A 518 -10.81 21.21 -8.36
CA LEU A 518 -9.63 20.66 -9.03
C LEU A 518 -9.05 21.68 -10.01
N PRO A 519 -7.74 21.65 -10.28
CA PRO A 519 -7.14 22.62 -11.19
C PRO A 519 -7.78 22.51 -12.59
N GLY A 520 -8.12 23.67 -13.17
CA GLY A 520 -8.83 23.76 -14.45
C GLY A 520 -10.36 23.70 -14.36
N GLN A 521 -10.95 23.61 -13.16
CA GLN A 521 -12.38 23.79 -12.97
C GLN A 521 -12.81 25.26 -12.99
N PHE A 522 -14.09 25.50 -13.23
CA PHE A 522 -14.71 26.82 -13.29
C PHE A 522 -15.81 27.00 -12.24
N LEU A 523 -16.19 28.24 -12.01
CA LEU A 523 -17.38 28.64 -11.26
C LEU A 523 -18.38 29.34 -12.18
N THR A 524 -19.65 29.39 -11.79
CA THR A 524 -20.71 30.07 -12.52
C THR A 524 -21.24 31.20 -11.66
N LEU A 525 -21.04 32.45 -12.07
CA LEU A 525 -21.68 33.60 -11.44
C LEU A 525 -23.19 33.53 -11.66
N ASP A 526 -23.96 33.84 -10.62
CA ASP A 526 -25.42 33.95 -10.64
C ASP A 526 -25.79 35.37 -10.20
N ILE A 527 -25.84 36.29 -11.17
CA ILE A 527 -25.87 37.73 -10.93
C ILE A 527 -26.93 38.41 -11.79
N GLU A 528 -27.29 39.63 -11.41
CA GLU A 528 -28.29 40.46 -12.11
C GLU A 528 -27.70 41.82 -12.54
N PRO A 529 -26.74 41.86 -13.51
CA PRO A 529 -26.23 43.13 -14.01
C PRO A 529 -27.37 43.98 -14.55
N TYR A 530 -27.53 45.20 -14.01
CA TYR A 530 -28.60 46.13 -14.41
C TYR A 530 -30.01 45.52 -14.31
N GLY A 531 -30.21 44.59 -13.36
CA GLY A 531 -31.49 43.91 -13.14
C GLY A 531 -31.79 42.76 -14.12
N ILE A 532 -30.81 42.31 -14.91
CA ILE A 532 -30.97 41.23 -15.88
C ILE A 532 -30.37 39.92 -15.34
N PRO A 533 -31.19 38.93 -14.91
CA PRO A 533 -30.70 37.64 -14.41
C PRO A 533 -29.81 36.93 -15.42
N THR A 534 -28.55 36.75 -15.06
CA THR A 534 -27.53 36.27 -15.97
C THR A 534 -26.57 35.31 -15.26
N ARG A 535 -26.40 34.12 -15.84
CA ARG A 535 -25.35 33.17 -15.45
C ARG A 535 -24.19 33.15 -16.40
N ARG A 536 -22.97 33.32 -15.91
CA ARG A 536 -21.73 33.21 -16.72
C ARG A 536 -20.66 32.46 -15.99
N SER A 537 -19.97 31.61 -16.73
CA SER A 537 -18.95 30.72 -16.18
C SER A 537 -17.55 31.28 -16.41
N TYR A 538 -16.72 31.24 -15.38
CA TYR A 538 -15.33 31.67 -15.41
C TYR A 538 -14.45 30.63 -14.73
N THR A 539 -13.36 30.25 -15.38
CA THR A 539 -12.38 29.34 -14.82
C THR A 539 -11.78 29.91 -13.54
N ILE A 540 -11.60 29.05 -12.54
CA ILE A 540 -10.89 29.40 -11.31
C ILE A 540 -9.40 29.36 -11.63
N ALA A 541 -8.79 30.52 -11.87
CA ALA A 541 -7.41 30.65 -12.31
C ALA A 541 -6.40 30.37 -11.19
N SER A 542 -6.79 30.55 -9.92
CA SER A 542 -5.96 30.21 -8.76
C SER A 542 -5.76 28.70 -8.59
N THR A 543 -4.68 28.33 -7.92
CA THR A 543 -4.40 26.96 -7.48
C THR A 543 -5.38 26.51 -6.38
N PRO A 544 -5.89 25.27 -6.41
CA PRO A 544 -6.76 24.75 -5.35
C PRO A 544 -6.05 24.49 -4.01
N THR A 545 -4.71 24.63 -3.97
CA THR A 545 -3.95 24.62 -2.72
C THR A 545 -4.21 25.89 -1.90
N TRP A 546 -4.62 26.99 -2.54
CA TRP A 546 -5.09 28.19 -1.84
C TRP A 546 -6.48 27.92 -1.28
N ARG A 547 -6.58 27.92 0.05
CA ARG A 547 -7.82 27.56 0.77
C ARG A 547 -8.57 28.76 1.28
N ASP A 548 -7.95 29.92 1.36
CA ASP A 548 -8.48 31.18 1.90
C ASP A 548 -9.11 32.08 0.82
N ARG A 549 -8.75 31.87 -0.45
CA ARG A 549 -9.19 32.71 -1.58
C ARG A 549 -9.22 31.94 -2.90
N ILE A 550 -9.94 32.47 -3.87
CA ILE A 550 -9.84 32.09 -5.28
C ILE A 550 -9.71 33.31 -6.19
N GLU A 551 -9.29 33.07 -7.43
CA GLU A 551 -9.18 34.12 -8.44
C GLU A 551 -9.88 33.71 -9.74
N ILE A 552 -10.62 34.64 -10.33
CA ILE A 552 -11.10 34.54 -11.72
C ILE A 552 -10.45 35.66 -12.53
N THR A 553 -9.98 35.34 -13.74
CA THR A 553 -9.35 36.32 -14.64
C THR A 553 -10.22 36.49 -15.86
N VAL A 554 -10.70 37.71 -16.07
CA VAL A 554 -11.80 38.01 -17.00
C VAL A 554 -11.35 39.04 -18.00
N LYS A 555 -11.44 38.69 -19.29
CA LYS A 555 -11.31 39.63 -20.39
C LYS A 555 -12.62 40.39 -20.61
N ARG A 556 -12.51 41.69 -20.85
CA ARG A 556 -13.61 42.56 -21.28
C ARG A 556 -13.97 42.22 -22.72
N GLU A 557 -15.24 41.94 -22.96
CA GLU A 557 -15.76 41.76 -24.31
C GLU A 557 -16.55 43.03 -24.67
N GLU A 558 -16.31 43.60 -25.85
CA GLU A 558 -16.85 44.91 -26.28
C GLU A 558 -18.38 45.03 -26.13
N HIS A 559 -19.10 43.91 -26.25
CA HIS A 559 -20.55 43.84 -26.07
C HIS A 559 -20.97 42.80 -25.01
N GLY A 560 -20.07 42.46 -24.09
CA GLY A 560 -20.32 41.48 -23.05
C GLY A 560 -21.01 42.09 -21.83
N LEU A 561 -22.27 41.69 -21.57
CA LEU A 561 -23.03 42.18 -20.41
C LEU A 561 -22.30 41.95 -19.08
N VAL A 562 -21.88 40.71 -18.81
CA VAL A 562 -21.22 40.36 -17.53
C VAL A 562 -19.77 40.80 -17.49
N SER A 563 -19.00 40.63 -18.56
CA SER A 563 -17.60 41.07 -18.57
C SER A 563 -17.47 42.58 -18.52
N GLY A 564 -18.39 43.34 -19.13
CA GLY A 564 -18.50 44.79 -18.96
C GLY A 564 -18.82 45.16 -17.52
N TRP A 565 -19.87 44.58 -16.92
CA TRP A 565 -20.25 44.83 -15.53
C TRP A 565 -19.11 44.53 -14.52
N LEU A 566 -18.42 43.40 -14.70
CA LEU A 566 -17.26 43.05 -13.86
C LEU A 566 -16.13 44.09 -13.96
N HIS A 567 -15.90 44.67 -15.13
CA HIS A 567 -14.83 45.65 -15.35
C HIS A 567 -15.22 47.06 -14.90
N ASP A 568 -16.48 47.44 -15.10
CA ASP A 568 -16.94 48.83 -15.05
C ASP A 568 -17.65 49.13 -13.70
N GLU A 569 -18.38 48.18 -13.11
CA GLU A 569 -19.23 48.39 -11.92
C GLU A 569 -18.73 47.71 -10.65
N LEU A 570 -18.17 46.51 -10.75
CA LEU A 570 -17.73 45.74 -9.59
C LEU A 570 -16.56 46.44 -8.86
N ARG A 571 -16.58 46.47 -7.53
CA ARG A 571 -15.55 47.08 -6.68
C ARG A 571 -15.10 46.12 -5.55
N PRO A 572 -13.89 46.28 -5.01
CA PRO A 572 -13.52 45.62 -3.76
C PRO A 572 -14.52 45.95 -2.63
N GLY A 573 -14.95 44.95 -1.89
CA GLY A 573 -16.03 45.00 -0.89
C GLY A 573 -17.35 44.42 -1.40
N ASP A 574 -17.57 44.37 -2.71
CA ASP A 574 -18.80 43.83 -3.28
C ASP A 574 -18.90 42.31 -3.10
N SER A 575 -20.13 41.82 -3.05
CA SER A 575 -20.46 40.41 -2.87
C SER A 575 -21.07 39.82 -4.14
N ILE A 576 -20.59 38.66 -4.57
CA ILE A 576 -21.03 37.99 -5.79
C ILE A 576 -21.56 36.60 -5.46
N LYS A 577 -22.79 36.35 -5.91
CA LYS A 577 -23.43 35.04 -5.82
C LYS A 577 -22.96 34.14 -6.96
N LEU A 578 -22.65 32.89 -6.65
CA LEU A 578 -22.08 31.94 -7.61
C LEU A 578 -22.33 30.48 -7.24
N LEU A 579 -22.16 29.61 -8.24
CA LEU A 579 -22.19 28.16 -8.13
C LEU A 579 -20.80 27.59 -8.42
N ALA A 580 -20.29 26.74 -7.54
CA ALA A 580 -18.96 26.14 -7.70
C ALA A 580 -18.79 24.81 -6.93
N PRO A 581 -17.81 23.97 -7.33
CA PRO A 581 -17.08 24.02 -8.60
C PRO A 581 -17.88 23.37 -9.75
N ASN A 582 -17.47 23.63 -10.98
CA ASN A 582 -17.99 22.99 -12.20
C ASN A 582 -16.83 22.68 -13.17
N GLY A 583 -17.07 21.82 -14.15
CA GLY A 583 -16.13 21.55 -15.23
C GLY A 583 -15.33 20.26 -15.08
N THR A 584 -14.96 19.69 -16.22
CA THR A 584 -14.22 18.43 -16.32
C THR A 584 -12.82 18.61 -16.91
N PHE A 585 -12.42 19.83 -17.30
CA PHE A 585 -11.12 20.18 -17.88
C PHE A 585 -9.99 20.19 -16.84
N ILE A 586 -9.78 19.04 -16.19
CA ILE A 586 -8.84 18.87 -15.08
C ILE A 586 -7.57 18.13 -15.47
N PHE A 587 -6.48 18.39 -14.75
CA PHE A 587 -5.29 17.55 -14.67
C PHE A 587 -4.60 17.69 -13.30
N THR A 588 -4.45 16.58 -12.58
CA THR A 588 -3.87 16.55 -11.22
C THR A 588 -2.48 15.92 -11.15
N GLY A 589 -1.94 15.47 -12.28
CA GLY A 589 -0.67 14.72 -12.34
C GLY A 589 -0.82 13.20 -12.22
N ASP A 590 -2.03 12.67 -12.01
CA ASP A 590 -2.29 11.23 -11.86
C ASP A 590 -2.48 10.50 -13.21
N ASP A 591 -2.96 11.21 -14.22
CA ASP A 591 -3.42 10.63 -15.49
C ASP A 591 -2.27 10.32 -16.48
N ALA A 592 -1.14 11.01 -16.37
CA ALA A 592 -0.01 10.92 -17.29
C ALA A 592 1.28 11.44 -16.64
N PRO A 593 2.48 10.97 -17.05
CA PRO A 593 3.76 11.39 -16.46
C PRO A 593 4.25 12.77 -16.93
N SER A 594 3.56 13.38 -17.89
CA SER A 594 3.91 14.68 -18.48
C SER A 594 2.66 15.33 -19.08
N ILE A 595 2.65 16.66 -19.20
CA ILE A 595 1.53 17.41 -19.77
C ILE A 595 1.98 18.58 -20.65
N VAL A 596 1.26 18.77 -21.76
CA VAL A 596 1.38 19.90 -22.67
C VAL A 596 0.11 20.75 -22.56
N LEU A 597 0.27 21.95 -22.04
CA LEU A 597 -0.78 22.94 -21.83
C LEU A 597 -0.69 23.99 -22.94
N ILE A 598 -1.67 24.02 -23.85
CA ILE A 598 -1.67 24.92 -25.02
C ILE A 598 -2.77 25.98 -24.85
N GLY A 599 -2.36 27.25 -24.70
CA GLY A 599 -3.22 28.36 -24.33
C GLY A 599 -3.23 29.51 -25.34
N GLY A 600 -4.39 30.10 -25.60
CA GLY A 600 -4.53 31.34 -26.37
C GLY A 600 -5.28 32.41 -25.60
N GLY A 601 -4.69 33.60 -25.43
CA GLY A 601 -5.32 34.70 -24.67
C GLY A 601 -5.79 34.25 -23.29
N VAL A 602 -7.03 34.55 -22.90
CA VAL A 602 -7.63 34.12 -21.62
C VAL A 602 -7.83 32.61 -21.46
N GLY A 603 -7.65 31.82 -22.53
CA GLY A 603 -7.58 30.36 -22.42
C GLY A 603 -6.40 29.86 -21.57
N ILE A 604 -5.47 30.74 -21.20
CA ILE A 604 -4.43 30.49 -20.21
C ILE A 604 -4.98 30.20 -18.80
N THR A 605 -6.18 30.66 -18.46
CA THR A 605 -6.71 30.60 -17.09
C THR A 605 -6.83 29.18 -16.51
N PRO A 606 -7.41 28.16 -17.20
CA PRO A 606 -7.37 26.78 -16.72
C PRO A 606 -5.96 26.21 -16.67
N LEU A 607 -5.10 26.63 -17.60
CA LEU A 607 -3.73 26.12 -17.71
C LEU A 607 -2.87 26.59 -16.54
N MET A 608 -2.97 27.88 -16.17
CA MET A 608 -2.28 28.42 -15.00
C MET A 608 -2.78 27.81 -13.69
N SER A 609 -4.08 27.52 -13.59
CA SER A 609 -4.62 26.76 -12.45
C SER A 609 -3.93 25.39 -12.31
N VAL A 610 -3.72 24.68 -13.43
CA VAL A 610 -2.96 23.42 -13.49
C VAL A 610 -1.49 23.62 -13.17
N VAL A 611 -0.79 24.57 -13.80
CA VAL A 611 0.64 24.81 -13.55
C VAL A 611 0.90 25.13 -12.08
N ARG A 612 0.15 26.09 -11.51
CA ARG A 612 0.29 26.47 -10.09
C ARG A 612 0.08 25.26 -9.18
N TYR A 613 -0.96 24.46 -9.42
CA TYR A 613 -1.22 23.25 -8.65
C TYR A 613 -0.09 22.22 -8.72
N LEU A 614 0.40 21.93 -9.92
CA LEU A 614 1.46 20.94 -10.12
C LEU A 614 2.77 21.38 -9.46
N ILE A 615 3.08 22.68 -9.50
CA ILE A 615 4.26 23.25 -8.84
C ILE A 615 4.11 23.21 -7.32
N ASP A 616 2.98 23.68 -6.77
CA ASP A 616 2.71 23.66 -5.33
C ASP A 616 2.75 22.23 -4.76
N SER A 617 2.31 21.26 -5.56
CA SER A 617 2.28 19.83 -5.19
C SER A 617 3.62 19.12 -5.43
N GLN A 618 4.66 19.85 -5.87
CA GLN A 618 5.97 19.31 -6.22
C GLN A 618 5.90 18.12 -7.18
N TRP A 619 5.03 18.21 -8.18
CA TRP A 619 4.81 17.12 -9.12
C TRP A 619 6.09 16.87 -9.97
N PRO A 620 6.57 15.62 -10.07
CA PRO A 620 7.88 15.32 -10.67
C PRO A 620 7.87 15.22 -12.20
N GLY A 621 6.69 15.34 -12.85
CA GLY A 621 6.55 15.20 -14.30
C GLY A 621 6.91 16.45 -15.09
N ASP A 622 7.13 16.28 -16.40
CA ASP A 622 7.44 17.39 -17.32
C ASP A 622 6.17 18.21 -17.62
N ILE A 623 6.28 19.53 -17.52
CA ILE A 623 5.21 20.49 -17.81
C ILE A 623 5.64 21.38 -18.97
N HIS A 624 4.94 21.31 -20.10
CA HIS A 624 5.14 22.23 -21.21
C HIS A 624 3.97 23.21 -21.29
N LEU A 625 4.23 24.50 -21.04
CA LEU A 625 3.25 25.56 -21.18
C LEU A 625 3.50 26.33 -22.49
N LEU A 626 2.65 26.11 -23.48
CA LEU A 626 2.74 26.73 -24.80
C LEU A 626 1.65 27.79 -24.96
N LEU A 627 2.04 29.06 -25.11
CA LEU A 627 1.11 30.18 -25.13
C LEU A 627 1.18 30.97 -26.44
N SER A 628 0.02 31.42 -26.91
CA SER A 628 -0.08 32.33 -28.05
C SER A 628 -0.85 33.60 -27.68
N PHE A 629 -0.24 34.74 -27.98
CA PHE A 629 -0.83 36.06 -27.82
C PHE A 629 -0.72 36.87 -29.12
N ARG A 630 -1.41 38.01 -29.21
CA ARG A 630 -1.33 38.90 -30.37
C ARG A 630 -0.06 39.74 -30.28
N ALA A 631 0.03 40.60 -29.26
CA ALA A 631 1.19 41.45 -28.98
C ALA A 631 1.73 41.23 -27.56
N LEU A 632 2.84 41.89 -27.23
CA LEU A 632 3.49 41.73 -25.92
C LEU A 632 2.61 42.19 -24.76
N GLY A 633 1.84 43.27 -24.96
CA GLY A 633 0.89 43.79 -23.97
C GLY A 633 -0.30 42.87 -23.66
N ASP A 634 -0.49 41.80 -24.44
CA ASP A 634 -1.53 40.79 -24.21
C ASP A 634 -1.02 39.58 -23.40
N TYR A 635 0.28 39.51 -23.10
CA TYR A 635 0.91 38.36 -22.44
C TYR A 635 0.51 38.31 -20.95
N LEU A 636 -0.60 37.64 -20.68
CA LEU A 636 -1.14 37.37 -19.35
C LEU A 636 -0.15 36.54 -18.50
N PHE A 637 -0.01 36.90 -17.23
CA PHE A 637 0.82 36.21 -16.22
C PHE A 637 2.31 36.10 -16.56
N ARG A 638 2.87 37.00 -17.39
CA ARG A 638 4.27 36.96 -17.82
C ARG A 638 5.27 36.82 -16.67
N GLU A 639 5.26 37.76 -15.73
CA GLU A 639 6.23 37.78 -14.61
C GLU A 639 6.11 36.53 -13.74
N GLU A 640 4.88 36.06 -13.53
CA GLU A 640 4.62 34.83 -12.79
C GLU A 640 5.12 33.60 -13.53
N ALA A 641 4.86 33.48 -14.84
CA ALA A 641 5.31 32.34 -15.64
C ALA A 641 6.85 32.26 -15.66
N ASP A 642 7.54 33.40 -15.79
CA ASP A 642 9.00 33.48 -15.73
C ASP A 642 9.52 33.08 -14.34
N SER A 643 8.87 33.53 -13.27
CA SER A 643 9.20 33.14 -11.90
C SER A 643 8.99 31.64 -11.65
N LEU A 644 7.83 31.09 -12.05
CA LEU A 644 7.51 29.68 -11.88
C LEU A 644 8.48 28.77 -12.64
N GLN A 645 8.88 29.17 -13.86
CA GLN A 645 9.88 28.45 -14.64
C GLN A 645 11.26 28.49 -13.96
N THR A 646 11.64 29.62 -13.36
CA THR A 646 12.91 29.74 -12.64
C THR A 646 12.98 28.84 -11.41
N HIS A 647 11.86 28.65 -10.71
CA HIS A 647 11.78 27.84 -9.49
C HIS A 647 11.47 26.36 -9.72
N ASN A 648 11.05 25.96 -10.92
CA ASN A 648 10.76 24.56 -11.24
C ASN A 648 11.43 24.13 -12.56
N PRO A 649 12.49 23.31 -12.51
CA PRO A 649 13.22 22.87 -13.71
C PRO A 649 12.41 21.99 -14.67
N ASN A 650 11.28 21.42 -14.21
CA ASN A 650 10.40 20.60 -15.04
C ASN A 650 9.36 21.44 -15.81
N LEU A 651 9.21 22.73 -15.49
CA LEU A 651 8.34 23.64 -16.26
C LEU A 651 9.13 24.25 -17.42
N LYS A 652 8.60 24.11 -18.63
CA LYS A 652 9.08 24.78 -19.84
C LYS A 652 7.96 25.64 -20.42
N VAL A 653 8.15 26.95 -20.37
CA VAL A 653 7.24 27.95 -20.92
C VAL A 653 7.76 28.38 -22.28
N THR A 654 6.90 28.33 -23.29
CA THR A 654 7.20 28.85 -24.63
C THR A 654 6.05 29.71 -25.09
N VAL A 655 6.36 30.94 -25.52
CA VAL A 655 5.36 31.92 -25.94
C VAL A 655 5.62 32.34 -27.37
N THR A 656 4.56 32.46 -28.17
CA THR A 656 4.63 33.01 -29.52
C THR A 656 3.69 34.20 -29.68
N LEU A 657 4.18 35.25 -30.33
CA LEU A 657 3.39 36.43 -30.66
C LEU A 657 3.00 36.41 -32.13
N SER A 658 1.71 36.51 -32.42
CA SER A 658 1.23 36.50 -33.82
C SER A 658 1.41 37.85 -34.53
N SER A 659 1.54 38.95 -33.79
CA SER A 659 1.78 40.30 -34.31
C SER A 659 2.41 41.18 -33.22
N PRO A 660 3.73 41.04 -32.94
CA PRO A 660 4.41 41.76 -31.86
C PRO A 660 4.50 43.29 -32.05
N GLY A 661 4.21 43.81 -33.24
CA GLY A 661 4.33 45.25 -33.51
C GLY A 661 5.77 45.74 -33.51
N GLU A 662 6.02 46.92 -32.94
CA GLU A 662 7.35 47.52 -32.77
C GLU A 662 8.04 47.13 -31.45
N ASP A 663 7.38 46.34 -30.60
CA ASP A 663 7.93 45.91 -29.33
C ASP A 663 9.11 44.95 -29.53
N SER A 664 10.17 45.11 -28.72
CA SER A 664 11.33 44.21 -28.75
C SER A 664 10.94 42.82 -28.22
N TRP A 665 10.72 41.87 -29.13
CA TRP A 665 10.42 40.47 -28.81
C TRP A 665 11.49 39.54 -29.38
N SER A 666 12.18 38.82 -28.50
CA SER A 666 13.24 37.86 -28.85
C SER A 666 12.74 36.42 -28.97
N GLY A 667 11.47 36.16 -28.63
CA GLY A 667 10.87 34.84 -28.72
C GLY A 667 10.31 34.51 -30.11
N PRO A 668 9.67 33.33 -30.26
CA PRO A 668 8.99 32.95 -31.49
C PRO A 668 7.92 33.95 -31.97
N ILE A 669 7.84 34.14 -33.29
CA ILE A 669 6.82 34.97 -33.95
C ILE A 669 6.01 34.08 -34.88
N GLY A 670 4.68 34.16 -34.79
CA GLY A 670 3.77 33.39 -35.62
C GLY A 670 2.65 32.70 -34.84
N ARG A 671 1.78 31.99 -35.56
CA ARG A 671 0.71 31.17 -34.97
C ARG A 671 1.24 29.78 -34.64
N ILE A 672 0.58 29.09 -33.70
CA ILE A 672 0.88 27.69 -33.38
C ILE A 672 0.41 26.81 -34.55
N ASP A 673 1.37 26.26 -35.28
CA ASP A 673 1.17 25.31 -36.36
C ASP A 673 1.91 23.99 -36.08
N LYS A 674 1.84 23.05 -37.04
CA LYS A 674 2.51 21.74 -36.93
C LYS A 674 4.01 21.87 -36.71
N ALA A 675 4.69 22.69 -37.51
CA ALA A 675 6.14 22.84 -37.46
C ALA A 675 6.60 23.48 -36.13
N PHE A 676 5.79 24.37 -35.57
CA PHE A 676 6.04 24.96 -34.26
C PHE A 676 5.91 23.94 -33.14
N LEU A 677 4.87 23.10 -33.18
CA LEU A 677 4.66 22.02 -32.19
C LEU A 677 5.78 20.98 -32.23
N GLU A 678 6.18 20.51 -33.42
CA GLU A 678 7.28 19.54 -33.61
C GLU A 678 8.61 20.05 -33.05
N ARG A 679 8.92 21.33 -33.28
CA ARG A 679 10.18 21.93 -32.82
C ARG A 679 10.20 22.17 -31.31
N THR A 680 9.05 22.43 -30.71
CA THR A 680 8.96 22.91 -29.32
C THR A 680 8.71 21.79 -28.32
N ILE A 681 7.99 20.75 -28.72
CA ILE A 681 7.53 19.68 -27.82
C ILE A 681 8.12 18.33 -28.27
N PRO A 682 9.18 17.84 -27.59
CA PRO A 682 9.73 16.52 -27.86
C PRO A 682 8.68 15.43 -27.62
N HIS A 683 8.63 14.42 -28.50
CA HIS A 683 7.77 13.25 -28.34
C HIS A 683 6.28 13.59 -28.09
N ILE A 684 5.74 14.64 -28.74
CA ILE A 684 4.37 15.14 -28.54
C ILE A 684 3.28 14.06 -28.68
N ILE A 685 3.53 12.98 -29.42
CA ILE A 685 2.61 11.85 -29.62
C ILE A 685 2.31 11.05 -28.36
N ASP A 686 3.20 11.10 -27.36
CA ASP A 686 3.09 10.36 -26.10
C ASP A 686 2.53 11.22 -24.96
N GLN A 687 2.25 12.50 -25.24
CA GLN A 687 1.96 13.52 -24.23
C GLN A 687 0.46 13.69 -23.96
N ARG A 688 0.09 13.94 -22.70
CA ARG A 688 -1.25 14.44 -22.37
C ARG A 688 -1.36 15.90 -22.81
N ILE A 689 -2.41 16.26 -23.55
CA ILE A 689 -2.56 17.63 -24.09
C ILE A 689 -3.86 18.25 -23.61
N HIS A 690 -3.76 19.45 -23.04
CA HIS A 690 -4.89 20.29 -22.67
C HIS A 690 -4.85 21.58 -23.49
N LEU A 691 -5.88 21.80 -24.31
CA LEU A 691 -5.96 22.92 -25.24
C LEU A 691 -7.16 23.81 -24.91
N CYS A 692 -6.90 25.09 -24.66
CA CYS A 692 -7.92 26.11 -24.42
C CYS A 692 -7.55 27.45 -25.07
N GLY A 693 -8.48 28.07 -25.81
CA GLY A 693 -8.23 29.34 -26.47
C GLY A 693 -9.33 29.73 -27.45
N PRO A 694 -9.10 30.74 -28.31
CA PRO A 694 -10.07 31.16 -29.32
C PRO A 694 -10.38 30.03 -30.32
N PRO A 695 -11.63 29.89 -30.79
CA PRO A 695 -12.02 28.81 -31.71
C PRO A 695 -11.12 28.66 -32.95
N PRO A 696 -10.68 29.75 -33.63
CA PRO A 696 -9.77 29.63 -34.77
C PRO A 696 -8.43 28.99 -34.41
N MET A 697 -7.84 29.38 -33.28
CA MET A 697 -6.59 28.78 -32.79
C MET A 697 -6.81 27.31 -32.42
N MET A 698 -7.88 27.01 -31.69
CA MET A 698 -8.17 25.63 -31.28
C MET A 698 -8.36 24.70 -32.49
N ALA A 699 -9.01 25.18 -33.55
CA ALA A 699 -9.18 24.42 -34.80
C ALA A 699 -7.82 24.12 -35.44
N THR A 700 -6.98 25.14 -35.63
CA THR A 700 -5.64 24.98 -36.21
C THR A 700 -4.77 24.01 -35.41
N VAL A 701 -4.74 24.15 -34.08
CA VAL A 701 -3.94 23.27 -33.21
C VAL A 701 -4.47 21.83 -33.23
N LYS A 702 -5.79 21.63 -33.22
CA LYS A 702 -6.38 20.28 -33.34
C LYS A 702 -5.98 19.59 -34.64
N THR A 703 -6.03 20.32 -35.76
CA THR A 703 -5.57 19.80 -37.06
C THR A 703 -4.09 19.44 -37.02
N ALA A 704 -3.24 20.34 -36.52
CA ALA A 704 -1.81 20.09 -36.39
C ALA A 704 -1.50 18.86 -35.51
N LEU A 705 -2.15 18.73 -34.35
CA LEU A 705 -1.98 17.56 -33.47
C LEU A 705 -2.43 16.26 -34.15
N SER A 706 -3.51 16.29 -34.94
CA SER A 706 -3.96 15.15 -35.72
C SER A 706 -2.95 14.77 -36.81
N GLU A 707 -2.37 15.74 -37.52
CA GLU A 707 -1.32 15.54 -38.52
C GLU A 707 0.01 15.05 -37.94
N LEU A 708 0.20 15.23 -36.62
CA LEU A 708 1.32 14.70 -35.83
C LEU A 708 1.05 13.30 -35.28
N GLY A 709 -0.14 12.75 -35.52
CA GLY A 709 -0.52 11.43 -35.05
C GLY A 709 -0.90 11.36 -33.57
N VAL A 710 -1.14 12.50 -32.89
CA VAL A 710 -1.55 12.51 -31.49
C VAL A 710 -2.93 11.87 -31.35
N PRO A 711 -3.07 10.80 -30.54
CA PRO A 711 -4.37 10.16 -30.31
C PRO A 711 -5.41 11.12 -29.73
N LYS A 712 -6.63 11.13 -30.28
CA LYS A 712 -7.73 11.99 -29.81
C LYS A 712 -8.00 11.87 -28.30
N ALA A 713 -7.79 10.68 -27.71
CA ALA A 713 -7.98 10.43 -26.29
C ALA A 713 -6.99 11.18 -25.38
N GLN A 714 -5.81 11.55 -25.90
CA GLN A 714 -4.82 12.34 -25.19
C GLN A 714 -5.15 13.84 -25.22
N ILE A 715 -5.98 14.29 -26.16
CA ILE A 715 -6.33 15.70 -26.35
C ILE A 715 -7.62 16.04 -25.61
N LYS A 716 -7.49 16.83 -24.55
CA LYS A 716 -8.61 17.42 -23.83
C LYS A 716 -8.75 18.88 -24.25
N THR A 717 -9.99 19.33 -24.50
CA THR A 717 -10.22 20.73 -24.89
C THR A 717 -11.34 21.38 -24.12
N GLU A 718 -11.20 22.66 -23.83
CA GLU A 718 -12.25 23.52 -23.29
C GLU A 718 -12.41 24.76 -24.17
N ALA A 719 -13.64 25.05 -24.58
CA ALA A 719 -13.97 26.16 -25.45
C ALA A 719 -14.89 27.15 -24.73
N PHE A 720 -14.53 28.42 -24.72
CA PHE A 720 -15.37 29.49 -24.18
C PHE A 720 -16.39 29.92 -25.25
N GLY A 721 -17.68 29.80 -24.92
CA GLY A 721 -18.77 29.96 -25.89
C GLY A 721 -18.92 31.38 -26.43
N THR A 722 -19.21 31.49 -27.73
CA THR A 722 -19.36 32.77 -28.46
C THR A 722 -20.76 32.98 -29.06
N ILE A 723 -21.79 32.21 -28.66
CA ILE A 723 -23.15 32.45 -29.21
C ILE A 723 -23.63 33.83 -28.75
N LYS A 724 -23.66 34.77 -29.69
CA LYS A 724 -24.26 36.10 -29.57
C LYS A 724 -25.79 35.96 -29.57
N ARG A 725 -26.39 35.72 -28.41
CA ARG A 725 -27.84 35.87 -28.22
C ARG A 725 -28.10 37.20 -27.51
N ASN A 726 -29.16 37.91 -27.92
CA ASN A 726 -29.66 39.05 -27.15
C ASN A 726 -30.41 38.53 -25.90
N PRO A 727 -29.88 38.73 -24.67
CA PRO A 727 -30.49 38.22 -23.45
C PRO A 727 -31.82 38.89 -23.08
N THR A 728 -32.21 39.99 -23.74
CA THR A 728 -33.47 40.71 -23.49
C THR A 728 -34.62 40.34 -24.42
N ALA A 729 -34.41 39.42 -25.37
CA ALA A 729 -35.47 38.96 -26.26
C ALA A 729 -36.41 37.99 -25.52
N ALA A 730 -37.66 38.41 -25.27
CA ALA A 730 -38.71 37.54 -24.74
C ALA A 730 -38.96 36.36 -25.71
N PRO A 731 -39.14 35.12 -25.21
CA PRO A 731 -39.50 34.00 -26.06
C PRO A 731 -40.85 34.25 -26.75
N ALA A 732 -40.92 33.97 -28.05
CA ALA A 732 -42.10 34.24 -28.85
C ALA A 732 -43.18 33.17 -28.62
N ARG A 733 -44.24 33.51 -27.87
CA ARG A 733 -45.46 32.69 -27.77
C ARG A 733 -46.38 32.77 -28.99
N THR A 734 -46.00 33.56 -29.99
CA THR A 734 -46.75 33.75 -31.23
C THR A 734 -45.83 33.42 -32.40
N GLY A 735 -46.07 32.30 -33.07
CA GLY A 735 -45.27 31.82 -34.18
C GLY A 735 -45.67 30.40 -34.61
N THR A 736 -44.94 29.86 -35.58
CA THR A 736 -45.14 28.48 -36.06
C THR A 736 -44.70 27.49 -34.98
N ILE A 737 -45.56 26.54 -34.63
CA ILE A 737 -45.21 25.41 -33.76
C ILE A 737 -44.32 24.45 -34.56
N VAL A 738 -43.08 24.23 -34.11
CA VAL A 738 -42.10 23.36 -34.77
C VAL A 738 -41.99 21.98 -34.10
N GLY A 739 -42.67 21.78 -32.97
CA GLY A 739 -42.75 20.49 -32.29
C GLY A 739 -43.45 20.56 -30.94
N CYS A 740 -43.36 19.47 -30.17
CA CYS A 740 -43.80 19.41 -28.78
C CYS A 740 -42.71 18.77 -27.94
N VAL A 741 -42.40 19.38 -26.79
CA VAL A 741 -41.44 18.86 -25.81
C VAL A 741 -42.21 18.24 -24.65
N GLN A 742 -41.86 17.00 -24.32
CA GLN A 742 -42.38 16.29 -23.16
C GLN A 742 -41.30 16.19 -22.08
N PHE A 743 -41.55 16.81 -20.93
CA PHE A 743 -40.69 16.69 -19.75
C PHE A 743 -41.12 15.48 -18.91
N GLN A 744 -40.52 14.31 -19.17
CA GLN A 744 -40.99 13.01 -18.63
C GLN A 744 -41.11 12.94 -17.10
N ARG A 745 -40.28 13.65 -16.33
CA ARG A 745 -40.35 13.60 -14.85
C ARG A 745 -41.43 14.50 -14.27
N SER A 746 -41.66 15.68 -14.87
CA SER A 746 -42.72 16.60 -14.45
C SER A 746 -44.06 16.31 -15.13
N GLN A 747 -44.08 15.42 -16.15
CA GLN A 747 -45.25 15.08 -16.96
C GLN A 747 -45.88 16.31 -17.68
N ILE A 748 -45.08 17.35 -17.90
CA ILE A 748 -45.49 18.55 -18.64
C ILE A 748 -45.23 18.34 -20.13
N ASN A 749 -46.25 18.66 -20.94
CA ASN A 749 -46.18 18.67 -22.40
C ASN A 749 -46.44 20.09 -22.88
N SER A 750 -45.48 20.69 -23.58
CA SER A 750 -45.63 22.06 -24.07
C SER A 750 -45.19 22.20 -25.54
N PRO A 751 -45.94 22.93 -26.39
CA PRO A 751 -45.54 23.17 -27.77
C PRO A 751 -44.28 24.06 -27.80
N ILE A 752 -43.35 23.76 -28.72
CA ILE A 752 -42.16 24.58 -28.93
C ILE A 752 -42.31 25.39 -30.23
N PHE A 753 -42.13 26.70 -30.13
CA PHE A 753 -42.23 27.63 -31.25
C PHE A 753 -40.86 27.85 -31.91
N GLU A 754 -40.87 28.12 -33.21
CA GLU A 754 -39.67 28.47 -33.97
C GLU A 754 -38.88 29.60 -33.29
N GLY A 755 -37.57 29.41 -33.08
CA GLY A 755 -36.70 30.37 -32.40
C GLY A 755 -36.62 30.26 -30.86
N THR A 756 -37.40 29.37 -30.25
CA THR A 756 -37.37 29.09 -28.79
C THR A 756 -36.45 27.90 -28.49
N THR A 757 -35.62 27.97 -27.44
CA THR A 757 -34.81 26.81 -27.02
C THR A 757 -35.57 25.94 -26.01
N ILE A 758 -35.22 24.65 -25.93
CA ILE A 758 -35.82 23.74 -24.94
C ILE A 758 -35.60 24.25 -23.50
N LEU A 759 -34.50 24.94 -23.22
CA LEU A 759 -34.23 25.54 -21.91
C LEU A 759 -35.15 26.73 -21.60
N ASP A 760 -35.45 27.57 -22.59
CA ASP A 760 -36.38 28.69 -22.38
C ASP A 760 -37.80 28.15 -22.14
N LEU A 761 -38.20 27.13 -22.91
CA LEU A 761 -39.47 26.43 -22.70
C LEU A 761 -39.54 25.76 -21.32
N ALA A 762 -38.41 25.20 -20.84
CA ALA A 762 -38.35 24.60 -19.52
C ALA A 762 -38.50 25.65 -18.40
N ASP A 763 -37.85 26.82 -18.52
CA ASP A 763 -38.04 27.91 -17.56
C ASP A 763 -39.49 28.44 -17.55
N GLU A 764 -40.12 28.59 -18.72
CA GLU A 764 -41.51 29.04 -18.83
C GLU A 764 -42.51 28.07 -18.17
N GLU A 765 -42.22 26.78 -18.21
CA GLU A 765 -43.05 25.72 -17.64
C GLU A 765 -42.66 25.37 -16.19
N ASP A 766 -41.81 26.19 -15.55
CA ASP A 766 -41.23 25.93 -14.23
C ASP A 766 -40.54 24.55 -14.11
N VAL A 767 -40.04 24.03 -15.22
CA VAL A 767 -39.26 22.79 -15.29
C VAL A 767 -37.79 23.11 -15.13
N TYR A 768 -37.24 22.74 -13.97
CA TYR A 768 -35.82 22.93 -13.72
C TYR A 768 -34.94 21.97 -14.56
N ILE A 769 -34.21 22.53 -15.53
CA ILE A 769 -33.13 21.84 -16.25
C ILE A 769 -31.80 22.47 -15.87
N GLU A 770 -30.91 21.65 -15.32
CA GLU A 770 -29.59 22.08 -14.90
C GLU A 770 -28.78 22.58 -16.11
N ASN A 771 -28.41 23.86 -16.11
CA ASN A 771 -27.64 24.47 -17.18
C ASN A 771 -26.59 25.43 -16.61
N ALA A 772 -25.38 25.44 -17.18
CA ALA A 772 -24.27 26.31 -16.76
C ALA A 772 -24.01 27.45 -17.76
N CYS A 773 -24.23 27.20 -19.06
CA CYS A 773 -24.01 28.18 -20.11
C CYS A 773 -25.10 28.01 -21.19
N ARG A 774 -25.95 29.03 -21.37
CA ARG A 774 -27.02 29.04 -22.39
C ARG A 774 -26.51 29.36 -23.81
N SER A 775 -25.21 29.17 -24.05
CA SER A 775 -24.53 29.51 -25.31
C SER A 775 -23.89 28.31 -26.02
N GLY A 776 -24.26 27.07 -25.67
CA GLY A 776 -24.05 25.90 -26.54
C GLY A 776 -22.82 24.99 -26.33
N PRO A 777 -21.70 25.33 -25.66
CA PRO A 777 -20.57 24.40 -25.51
C PRO A 777 -20.50 23.68 -24.16
N ALA A 778 -21.35 24.03 -23.18
CA ALA A 778 -21.35 23.37 -21.89
C ALA A 778 -22.02 21.99 -22.02
N ALA A 779 -21.26 20.90 -21.81
CA ALA A 779 -21.70 19.50 -21.88
C ALA A 779 -22.74 19.09 -20.80
N TYR A 780 -23.45 20.05 -20.20
CA TYR A 780 -24.38 19.87 -19.09
C TYR A 780 -25.86 19.85 -19.50
N VAL A 781 -26.17 20.16 -20.77
CA VAL A 781 -27.52 20.02 -21.32
C VAL A 781 -27.53 18.80 -22.23
N VAL A 782 -27.54 17.62 -21.62
CA VAL A 782 -27.87 16.34 -22.28
C VAL A 782 -28.94 15.66 -21.47
#